data_AF-A0A971QPJ9-F1
#
_entry.id   AF-A0A971QPJ9-F1
#
_cell.length_a   1.000
_cell.length_b   1.000
_cell.length_c   1.000
_cell.angle_alpha   90.00
_cell.angle_beta   90.00
_cell.angle_gamma   90.00
#
_symmetry.space_group_name_H-M   'P 1'
#
loop_
_entity.id
_entity.type
_entity.pdbx_description
1 polymer ?
#
loop_
_entity_poly.entity_id
_entity_poly.type
_entity_poly.pdbx_seq_one_letter_code
_entity_poly.pdbx_strand_id
1 'polypeptide(L)'
;MMESPYHLILITLGTTAAYLFTLLLVNTGILVKTLHRRLWNSVLLLTFLVSGLLGLLLVIRVNYRLEWSFLNPLMTWHVDTGIAMTLVAMFHFLWHSSYYLNFFRHGKNIETMTAGPPPGTKIKNRHTSTQDHHLVPFILGAGFFSTVVQVLLIREITTLFQGNELMMGWTLAIWMFLTGAGTWGGRSRQPPRPLKAILPLFLLLAWLPPLLLLLMNLTRHLLFSPGQLISPFWFLLMILLLLAPLCLLSGYLYSLMVHLTGSRGTSFVKVYAFESAGSLAGGILVTFLLIRWFPITQSLLLTSLALHLLILWRFRQRMPLFSFGLLILATLLAFLWPVDMKIKSWLFPGQQVVENRETPWGNITVTANGGEFNFFENGNLLFSTGDMVLNEEYVHYAMLQHRSPKEVLLVSGGMAGMTSEILKYPSVAAVDVVELNPAVVRMARDYQRENNDPRIHGAEGDGRRFIHKTSRRYDVAVMAVPDPSSLQINRYYTDGFIKLLKEKLNDGAVVLFGLSPTGNYITPEKARIGATLYHTLKKHFKQVLILPGERDYYLASDGELSPRIGELAAKGGVKGSYVNSDYMDDASLEARGSEIRRAAEALPLLNTDNKPLPVFYHSLQFITLYAGNHPWIMALPLLLLLVPLFLLNPVSAGMYVTGFTASAAEIMLIFWFQIVFGNLYSALGLIFALFMGGLALGSVAARRMDPSGAHLLPAQLLLAGVILLFPLLWRLSGLPLSGAAAWLVFLPFLLGPALLTGFLYVSATLRCGSQAPHAASVVYAADLWGSALGAILTTFILLPVAGVTHSALTIAALNGAVILLLILRKKR
;
A
#
# COMPACT_ATOMS: atom_id res chain seq x y z
N MET A 1 -3.02 32.47 -15.78
CA MET A 1 -3.14 32.58 -17.26
C MET A 1 -4.62 32.54 -17.59
N MET A 2 -5.08 33.49 -18.41
CA MET A 2 -6.49 33.89 -18.61
C MET A 2 -7.46 32.71 -18.80
N GLU A 3 -8.43 32.57 -17.89
CA GLU A 3 -9.55 31.64 -18.02
C GLU A 3 -10.53 32.16 -19.08
N SER A 4 -10.73 31.38 -20.15
CA SER A 4 -11.82 31.62 -21.11
C SER A 4 -13.18 31.59 -20.38
N PRO A 5 -14.10 32.53 -20.65
CA PRO A 5 -15.40 32.58 -19.98
C PRO A 5 -16.22 31.32 -20.26
N TYR A 6 -16.80 30.71 -19.21
CA TYR A 6 -17.65 29.52 -19.32
C TYR A 6 -18.89 29.78 -20.18
N HIS A 7 -19.31 28.80 -20.98
CA HIS A 7 -20.31 29.00 -22.03
C HIS A 7 -21.74 28.78 -21.53
N LEU A 8 -22.06 29.29 -20.34
CA LEU A 8 -23.33 29.06 -19.64
C LEU A 8 -24.56 29.40 -20.51
N ILE A 9 -24.60 30.61 -21.10
CA ILE A 9 -25.76 31.07 -21.89
C ILE A 9 -25.91 30.23 -23.16
N LEU A 10 -24.81 29.98 -23.88
CA LEU A 10 -24.81 29.23 -25.13
C LEU A 10 -25.27 27.78 -24.93
N ILE A 11 -24.71 27.10 -23.92
CA ILE A 11 -25.05 25.70 -23.60
C ILE A 11 -26.49 25.62 -23.10
N THR A 12 -26.94 26.59 -22.30
CA THR A 12 -28.32 26.59 -21.78
C THR A 12 -29.34 26.77 -22.89
N LEU A 13 -29.14 27.74 -23.78
CA LEU A 13 -30.00 27.97 -24.93
C LEU A 13 -29.97 26.80 -25.90
N GLY A 14 -28.78 26.29 -26.23
CA GLY A 14 -28.62 25.16 -27.16
C GLY A 14 -29.27 23.87 -26.67
N THR A 15 -29.04 23.52 -25.40
CA THR A 15 -29.60 22.30 -24.79
C THR A 15 -31.13 22.41 -24.66
N THR A 16 -31.64 23.57 -24.27
CA THR A 16 -33.09 23.81 -24.16
C THR A 16 -33.77 23.83 -25.52
N ALA A 17 -33.16 24.48 -26.53
CA ALA A 17 -33.68 24.49 -27.90
C ALA A 17 -33.70 23.08 -28.51
N ALA A 18 -32.64 22.29 -28.33
CA ALA A 18 -32.60 20.89 -28.77
C ALA A 18 -33.68 20.05 -28.08
N TYR A 19 -33.92 20.29 -26.79
CA TYR A 19 -34.99 19.63 -26.04
C TYR A 19 -36.38 20.00 -26.57
N LEU A 20 -36.66 21.28 -26.73
CA LEU A 20 -37.93 21.78 -27.28
C LEU A 20 -38.16 21.31 -28.73
N PHE A 21 -37.11 21.28 -29.55
CA PHE A 21 -37.17 20.78 -30.92
C PHE A 21 -37.51 19.29 -30.96
N THR A 22 -36.81 18.46 -30.18
CA THR A 22 -37.13 17.04 -30.10
C THR A 22 -38.50 16.77 -29.47
N LEU A 23 -38.99 17.64 -28.59
CA LEU A 23 -40.35 17.60 -28.05
C LEU A 23 -41.39 17.99 -29.11
N LEU A 24 -41.12 18.99 -29.95
CA LEU A 24 -41.97 19.40 -31.07
C LEU A 24 -42.08 18.29 -32.12
N LEU A 25 -40.98 17.58 -32.41
CA LEU A 25 -40.99 16.39 -33.28
C LEU A 25 -41.84 15.24 -32.71
N VAL A 26 -41.90 15.11 -31.39
CA VAL A 26 -42.81 14.14 -30.74
C VAL A 26 -44.27 14.58 -30.88
N ASN A 27 -44.55 15.87 -30.69
CA ASN A 27 -45.91 16.42 -30.77
C ASN A 27 -46.46 16.43 -32.21
N THR A 28 -45.60 16.51 -33.22
CA THR A 28 -45.95 16.44 -34.65
C THR A 28 -46.02 14.99 -35.17
N GLY A 29 -45.79 14.00 -34.31
CA GLY A 29 -45.88 12.57 -34.67
C GLY A 29 -44.67 12.01 -35.44
N ILE A 30 -43.66 12.84 -35.72
CA ILE A 30 -42.45 12.45 -36.46
C ILE A 30 -41.55 11.55 -35.60
N LEU A 31 -41.51 11.77 -34.28
CA LEU A 31 -40.62 11.06 -33.36
C LEU A 31 -41.38 10.36 -32.24
N VAL A 32 -41.08 9.08 -32.00
CA VAL A 32 -41.76 8.30 -30.94
C VAL A 32 -41.29 8.76 -29.55
N LYS A 33 -42.21 8.98 -28.62
CA LYS A 33 -41.92 9.43 -27.24
C LYS A 33 -40.87 8.57 -26.51
N THR A 34 -40.82 7.27 -26.79
CA THR A 34 -39.81 6.34 -26.25
C THR A 34 -38.40 6.65 -26.76
N LEU A 35 -38.27 7.03 -28.03
CA LEU A 35 -37.00 7.41 -28.65
C LEU A 35 -36.50 8.75 -28.09
N HIS A 36 -37.38 9.74 -27.92
CA HIS A 36 -37.06 11.01 -27.25
C HIS A 36 -36.48 10.79 -25.85
N ARG A 37 -37.13 9.95 -25.04
CA ARG A 37 -36.63 9.61 -23.69
C ARG A 37 -35.31 8.87 -23.72
N ARG A 38 -35.09 7.94 -24.66
CA ARG A 38 -33.80 7.23 -24.79
C ARG A 38 -32.67 8.17 -25.18
N LEU A 39 -32.93 9.12 -26.06
CA LEU A 39 -31.96 10.12 -26.50
C LEU A 39 -31.47 10.96 -25.32
N TRP A 40 -32.38 11.57 -24.56
CA TRP A 40 -32.02 12.41 -23.41
C TRP A 40 -31.44 11.62 -22.23
N ASN A 41 -31.85 10.36 -22.02
CA ASN A 41 -31.16 9.45 -21.09
C ASN A 41 -29.70 9.21 -21.49
N SER A 42 -29.44 9.07 -22.79
CA SER A 42 -28.09 8.85 -23.31
C SER A 42 -27.23 10.11 -23.17
N VAL A 43 -27.81 11.29 -23.40
CA VAL A 43 -27.16 12.59 -23.18
C VAL A 43 -26.86 12.80 -21.70
N LEU A 44 -27.77 12.44 -20.79
CA LEU A 44 -27.55 12.52 -19.34
C LEU A 44 -26.40 11.61 -18.90
N LEU A 45 -26.40 10.35 -19.35
CA LEU A 45 -25.33 9.40 -19.04
C LEU A 45 -23.98 9.88 -19.57
N LEU A 46 -23.93 10.39 -20.81
CA LEU A 46 -22.70 10.89 -21.43
C LEU A 46 -22.15 12.10 -20.68
N THR A 47 -23.00 13.09 -20.39
CA THR A 47 -22.59 14.30 -19.66
C THR A 47 -22.17 14.00 -18.22
N PHE A 48 -22.83 13.04 -17.55
CA PHE A 48 -22.41 12.53 -16.24
C PHE A 48 -21.04 11.85 -16.27
N LEU A 49 -20.80 10.94 -17.22
CA LEU A 49 -19.52 10.22 -17.32
C LEU A 49 -18.37 11.18 -17.64
N VAL A 50 -18.57 12.11 -18.58
CA VAL A 50 -17.55 13.08 -18.97
C VAL A 50 -17.27 14.06 -17.83
N SER A 51 -18.31 14.66 -17.22
CA SER A 51 -18.11 15.58 -16.09
C SER A 51 -17.47 14.87 -14.88
N GLY A 52 -17.93 13.66 -14.53
CA GLY A 52 -17.36 12.88 -13.42
C GLY A 52 -15.90 12.47 -13.64
N LEU A 53 -15.55 12.02 -14.85
CA LEU A 53 -14.18 11.61 -15.19
C LEU A 53 -13.21 12.80 -15.25
N LEU A 54 -13.66 13.92 -15.81
CA LEU A 54 -12.88 15.17 -15.80
C LEU A 54 -12.72 15.74 -14.38
N GLY A 55 -13.76 15.67 -13.55
CA GLY A 55 -13.69 16.07 -12.14
C GLY A 55 -12.65 15.26 -11.37
N LEU A 56 -12.61 13.94 -11.57
CA LEU A 56 -11.60 13.07 -10.98
C LEU A 56 -10.17 13.43 -11.42
N LEU A 57 -9.99 13.71 -12.72
CA LEU A 57 -8.69 14.14 -13.28
C LEU A 57 -8.23 15.50 -12.73
N LEU A 58 -9.15 16.44 -12.53
CA LEU A 58 -8.86 17.75 -11.94
C LEU A 58 -8.49 17.63 -10.45
N VAL A 59 -9.14 16.74 -9.70
CA VAL A 59 -8.75 16.41 -8.32
C VAL A 59 -7.34 15.82 -8.28
N ILE A 60 -6.99 14.92 -9.21
CA ILE A 60 -5.63 14.39 -9.36
C ILE A 60 -4.63 15.52 -9.65
N ARG A 61 -4.97 16.42 -10.56
CA ARG A 61 -4.12 17.58 -10.91
C ARG A 61 -3.80 18.44 -9.68
N VAL A 62 -4.82 18.82 -8.92
CA VAL A 62 -4.69 19.68 -7.74
C VAL A 62 -3.92 18.98 -6.63
N ASN A 63 -4.24 17.72 -6.33
CA ASN A 63 -3.64 17.01 -5.21
C ASN A 63 -2.17 16.63 -5.42
N TYR A 64 -1.76 16.38 -6.67
CA TYR A 64 -0.39 15.99 -7.00
C TYR A 64 0.44 17.11 -7.64
N ARG A 65 -0.08 18.35 -7.68
CA ARG A 65 0.54 19.53 -8.30
C ARG A 65 1.09 19.23 -9.71
N LEU A 66 0.25 18.61 -10.53
CA LEU A 66 0.64 18.19 -11.88
C LEU A 66 0.48 19.37 -12.86
N GLU A 67 1.59 19.96 -13.30
CA GLU A 67 1.61 21.09 -14.25
C GLU A 67 1.56 20.62 -15.71
N TRP A 68 0.51 19.90 -16.09
CA TRP A 68 0.32 19.49 -17.49
C TRP A 68 -0.47 20.55 -18.26
N SER A 69 0.14 21.12 -19.30
CA SER A 69 -0.44 22.20 -20.13
C SER A 69 -1.75 21.80 -20.83
N PHE A 70 -1.92 20.53 -21.19
CA PHE A 70 -3.16 20.03 -21.83
C PHE A 70 -4.35 19.91 -20.86
N LEU A 71 -4.12 19.93 -19.53
CA LEU A 71 -5.21 19.88 -18.55
C LEU A 71 -5.85 21.26 -18.29
N ASN A 72 -5.24 22.34 -18.80
CA ASN A 72 -5.75 23.70 -18.66
C ASN A 72 -7.18 23.87 -19.18
N PRO A 73 -7.55 23.38 -20.38
CA PRO A 73 -8.93 23.46 -20.85
C PRO A 73 -9.89 22.52 -20.10
N LEU A 74 -9.42 21.48 -19.41
CA LEU A 74 -10.33 20.48 -18.82
C LEU A 74 -11.21 21.05 -17.70
N MET A 75 -10.78 22.10 -17.01
CA MET A 75 -11.63 22.85 -16.07
C MET A 75 -12.86 23.40 -16.79
N THR A 76 -12.65 24.06 -17.93
CA THR A 76 -13.71 24.62 -18.77
C THR A 76 -14.64 23.53 -19.28
N TRP A 77 -14.09 22.44 -19.81
CA TRP A 77 -14.88 21.30 -20.28
C TRP A 77 -15.67 20.62 -19.15
N HIS A 78 -15.10 20.46 -17.95
CA HIS A 78 -15.79 19.89 -16.80
C HIS A 78 -17.02 20.73 -16.40
N VAL A 79 -16.83 22.05 -16.30
CA VAL A 79 -17.88 23.00 -15.94
C VAL A 79 -18.95 23.08 -17.03
N ASP A 80 -18.56 23.21 -18.30
CA ASP A 80 -19.48 23.27 -19.44
C ASP A 80 -20.33 22.00 -19.56
N THR A 81 -19.71 20.83 -19.37
CA THR A 81 -20.44 19.54 -19.36
C THR A 81 -21.33 19.41 -18.12
N GLY A 82 -20.92 19.95 -16.98
CA GLY A 82 -21.73 19.99 -15.74
C GLY A 82 -22.97 20.87 -15.87
N ILE A 83 -22.87 22.00 -16.58
CA ILE A 83 -24.01 22.87 -16.92
C ILE A 83 -25.03 22.09 -17.78
N ALA A 84 -24.56 21.43 -18.85
CA ALA A 84 -25.43 20.62 -19.70
C ALA A 84 -26.11 19.48 -18.91
N MET A 85 -25.35 18.80 -18.04
CA MET A 85 -25.87 17.73 -17.17
C MET A 85 -26.99 18.24 -16.25
N THR A 86 -26.80 19.42 -15.65
CA THR A 86 -27.79 20.03 -14.74
C THR A 86 -29.11 20.31 -15.45
N LEU A 87 -29.06 20.84 -16.67
CA LEU A 87 -30.25 21.12 -17.47
C LEU A 87 -30.98 19.85 -17.91
N VAL A 88 -30.24 18.84 -18.35
CA VAL A 88 -30.82 17.54 -18.75
C VAL A 88 -31.45 16.84 -17.53
N ALA A 89 -30.81 16.92 -16.37
CA ALA A 89 -31.35 16.42 -15.11
C ALA A 89 -32.64 17.14 -14.72
N MET A 90 -32.74 18.46 -14.94
CA MET A 90 -33.99 19.21 -14.74
C MET A 90 -35.12 18.73 -15.65
N PHE A 91 -34.85 18.46 -16.93
CA PHE A 91 -35.87 17.89 -17.83
C PHE A 91 -36.37 16.53 -17.34
N HIS A 92 -35.45 15.68 -16.89
CA HIS A 92 -35.77 14.39 -16.28
C HIS A 92 -36.59 14.52 -14.99
N PHE A 93 -36.24 15.48 -14.14
CA PHE A 93 -36.99 15.78 -12.93
C PHE A 93 -38.42 16.21 -13.26
N LEU A 94 -38.61 17.07 -14.27
CA LEU A 94 -39.94 17.49 -14.72
C LEU A 94 -40.79 16.30 -15.21
N TRP A 95 -40.20 15.36 -15.95
CA TRP A 95 -40.89 14.14 -16.42
C TRP A 95 -41.40 13.24 -15.30
N HIS A 96 -40.67 13.21 -14.19
CA HIS A 96 -40.92 12.31 -13.07
C HIS A 96 -41.38 13.07 -11.81
N SER A 97 -41.73 14.35 -11.94
CA SER A 97 -42.13 15.23 -10.84
C SER A 97 -43.28 14.64 -10.03
N SER A 98 -44.26 14.01 -10.67
CA SER A 98 -45.37 13.31 -10.00
C SER A 98 -44.92 12.10 -9.16
N TYR A 99 -43.89 11.37 -9.58
CA TYR A 99 -43.31 10.26 -8.82
C TYR A 99 -42.59 10.79 -7.56
N TYR A 100 -41.78 11.84 -7.69
CA TYR A 100 -41.06 12.42 -6.56
C TYR A 100 -41.97 13.19 -5.58
N LEU A 101 -43.03 13.84 -6.08
CA LEU A 101 -44.04 14.51 -5.25
C LEU A 101 -44.94 13.50 -4.50
N ASN A 102 -45.20 12.32 -5.08
CA ASN A 102 -45.97 11.26 -4.43
C ASN A 102 -45.19 10.57 -3.29
N PHE A 103 -43.86 10.62 -3.30
CA PHE A 103 -43.01 10.12 -2.21
C PHE A 103 -43.25 10.88 -0.89
N PHE A 104 -43.66 12.15 -0.96
CA PHE A 104 -43.98 12.99 0.20
C PHE A 104 -45.47 13.01 0.57
N ARG A 105 -46.36 12.43 -0.25
CA ARG A 105 -47.83 12.47 -0.04
C ARG A 105 -48.45 11.18 0.50
N HIS A 106 -47.71 10.08 0.64
CA HIS A 106 -48.26 8.81 1.14
C HIS A 106 -48.13 8.67 2.66
N GLY A 107 -49.04 9.35 3.35
CA GLY A 107 -49.36 9.14 4.75
C GLY A 107 -50.87 9.09 4.97
N LYS A 108 -51.59 8.22 4.26
CA LYS A 108 -52.87 7.57 4.66
C LYS A 108 -53.56 6.87 3.49
N ASN A 109 -54.12 5.71 3.81
CA ASN A 109 -55.14 4.94 3.08
C ASN A 109 -54.69 4.16 1.84
N ILE A 110 -54.52 2.84 2.04
CA ILE A 110 -54.74 1.85 1.00
C ILE A 110 -55.72 0.82 1.57
N GLU A 111 -57.00 1.00 1.26
CA GLU A 111 -57.99 -0.07 1.28
C GLU A 111 -58.35 -0.42 -0.17
N THR A 112 -58.34 -1.73 -0.42
CA THR A 112 -59.16 -2.51 -1.36
C THR A 112 -59.36 -2.00 -2.79
N MET A 113 -58.78 -2.70 -3.77
CA MET A 113 -59.55 -3.21 -4.92
C MET A 113 -59.00 -4.57 -5.37
N THR A 114 -59.91 -5.53 -5.36
CA THR A 114 -59.81 -6.93 -5.77
C THR A 114 -60.03 -7.07 -7.28
N ALA A 115 -59.24 -7.94 -7.93
CA ALA A 115 -59.64 -8.65 -9.15
C ALA A 115 -58.80 -9.94 -9.26
N GLY A 116 -59.43 -11.09 -9.06
CA GLY A 116 -58.78 -12.40 -9.15
C GLY A 116 -58.72 -12.94 -10.60
N PRO A 117 -57.71 -13.75 -10.96
CA PRO A 117 -57.70 -14.46 -12.24
C PRO A 117 -58.31 -15.89 -12.11
N PRO A 118 -58.76 -16.48 -13.23
CA PRO A 118 -59.55 -17.73 -13.23
C PRO A 118 -58.70 -18.96 -12.92
N PRO A 119 -59.32 -20.09 -12.52
CA PRO A 119 -58.58 -21.27 -12.06
C PRO A 119 -58.18 -22.14 -13.25
N GLY A 120 -56.91 -22.55 -13.27
CA GLY A 120 -56.46 -23.68 -14.09
C GLY A 120 -55.12 -23.49 -14.76
N THR A 121 -54.02 -23.65 -14.03
CA THR A 121 -52.90 -24.54 -14.40
C THR A 121 -51.84 -24.50 -13.30
N LYS A 122 -51.41 -25.69 -12.89
CA LYS A 122 -50.35 -25.90 -11.89
C LYS A 122 -49.02 -25.34 -12.41
N ILE A 123 -48.24 -24.71 -11.55
CA ILE A 123 -46.93 -25.19 -11.05
C ILE A 123 -46.31 -24.09 -10.15
N LYS A 124 -45.95 -24.50 -8.92
CA LYS A 124 -45.18 -23.74 -7.93
C LYS A 124 -43.94 -23.11 -8.57
N ASN A 125 -43.83 -21.79 -8.60
CA ASN A 125 -42.55 -21.08 -8.86
C ASN A 125 -42.64 -19.58 -8.46
N ARG A 126 -42.81 -19.27 -7.17
CA ARG A 126 -42.80 -17.86 -6.70
C ARG A 126 -41.96 -17.55 -5.46
N HIS A 127 -41.14 -18.47 -4.96
CA HIS A 127 -40.38 -18.25 -3.72
C HIS A 127 -38.86 -17.98 -3.85
N THR A 128 -38.27 -17.93 -5.05
CA THR A 128 -36.79 -18.03 -5.17
C THR A 128 -36.05 -16.85 -5.81
N SER A 129 -36.69 -15.87 -6.46
CA SER A 129 -35.96 -14.71 -7.00
C SER A 129 -35.69 -13.60 -5.99
N THR A 130 -36.44 -13.55 -4.88
CA THR A 130 -36.31 -12.48 -3.87
C THR A 130 -35.15 -12.71 -2.91
N GLN A 131 -34.76 -13.96 -2.63
CA GLN A 131 -33.69 -14.25 -1.65
C GLN A 131 -32.29 -13.78 -2.10
N ASP A 132 -31.97 -13.87 -3.40
CA ASP A 132 -30.67 -13.48 -3.98
C ASP A 132 -30.36 -11.99 -3.83
N HIS A 133 -31.35 -11.11 -4.06
CA HIS A 133 -31.16 -9.66 -3.99
C HIS A 133 -30.88 -9.16 -2.56
N HIS A 134 -31.28 -9.93 -1.55
CA HIS A 134 -31.15 -9.52 -0.16
C HIS A 134 -29.76 -9.77 0.45
N LEU A 135 -28.91 -10.56 -0.20
CA LEU A 135 -27.56 -10.91 0.30
C LEU A 135 -26.45 -10.04 -0.29
N VAL A 136 -26.67 -9.45 -1.48
CA VAL A 136 -25.68 -8.60 -2.18
C VAL A 136 -25.09 -7.49 -1.30
N PRO A 137 -25.88 -6.74 -0.50
CA PRO A 137 -25.32 -5.70 0.37
C PRO A 137 -24.37 -6.25 1.45
N PHE A 138 -24.62 -7.46 1.96
CA PHE A 138 -23.74 -8.11 2.95
C PHE A 138 -22.44 -8.61 2.33
N ILE A 139 -22.51 -9.12 1.09
CA ILE A 139 -21.33 -9.56 0.34
C ILE A 139 -20.44 -8.35 0.02
N LEU A 140 -21.03 -7.27 -0.51
CA LEU A 140 -20.34 -6.00 -0.73
C LEU A 140 -19.76 -5.45 0.58
N GLY A 141 -20.56 -5.43 1.64
CA GLY A 141 -20.15 -4.95 2.95
C GLY A 141 -19.01 -5.76 3.56
N ALA A 142 -18.99 -7.09 3.37
CA ALA A 142 -17.90 -7.95 3.85
C ALA A 142 -16.58 -7.65 3.15
N GLY A 143 -16.57 -7.53 1.81
CA GLY A 143 -15.36 -7.17 1.06
C GLY A 143 -14.86 -5.76 1.39
N PHE A 144 -15.78 -4.79 1.44
CA PHE A 144 -15.50 -3.42 1.86
C PHE A 144 -14.86 -3.37 3.26
N PHE A 145 -15.48 -4.03 4.23
CA PHE A 145 -15.00 -4.07 5.60
C PHE A 145 -13.63 -4.75 5.70
N SER A 146 -13.48 -5.91 5.04
CA SER A 146 -12.23 -6.68 5.05
C SER A 146 -11.05 -5.86 4.56
N THR A 147 -11.20 -5.16 3.44
CA THR A 147 -10.09 -4.37 2.85
C THR A 147 -9.76 -3.14 3.68
N VAL A 148 -10.77 -2.41 4.17
CA VAL A 148 -10.53 -1.23 5.05
C VAL A 148 -9.79 -1.66 6.31
N VAL A 149 -10.25 -2.74 6.96
CA VAL A 149 -9.62 -3.27 8.17
C VAL A 149 -8.21 -3.80 7.89
N GLN A 150 -8.01 -4.52 6.78
CA GLN A 150 -6.69 -5.03 6.40
C GLN A 150 -5.68 -3.90 6.25
N VAL A 151 -6.01 -2.84 5.50
CA VAL A 151 -5.11 -1.70 5.29
C VAL A 151 -4.80 -0.98 6.60
N LEU A 152 -5.81 -0.74 7.45
CA LEU A 152 -5.62 -0.05 8.73
C LEU A 152 -4.82 -0.88 9.74
N LEU A 153 -5.08 -2.19 9.85
CA LEU A 153 -4.35 -3.06 10.77
C LEU A 153 -2.90 -3.29 10.32
N ILE A 154 -2.62 -3.40 9.01
CA ILE A 154 -1.23 -3.49 8.52
C ILE A 154 -0.44 -2.25 8.94
N ARG A 155 -1.02 -1.06 8.82
CA ARG A 155 -0.37 0.19 9.26
C ARG A 155 -0.07 0.22 10.76
N GLU A 156 -1.02 -0.24 11.56
CA GLU A 156 -0.83 -0.35 13.00
C GLU A 156 0.27 -1.37 13.35
N ILE A 157 0.28 -2.53 12.69
CA ILE A 157 1.33 -3.55 12.83
C ILE A 157 2.70 -2.98 12.45
N THR A 158 2.81 -2.26 11.33
CA THR A 158 4.07 -1.60 10.94
C THR A 158 4.57 -0.66 12.04
N THR A 159 3.66 0.09 12.67
CA THR A 159 3.99 1.03 13.76
C THR A 159 4.41 0.32 15.05
N LEU A 160 3.73 -0.78 15.42
CA LEU A 160 3.97 -1.48 16.68
C LEU A 160 5.23 -2.34 16.66
N PHE A 161 5.51 -2.94 15.51
CA PHE A 161 6.58 -3.92 15.34
C PHE A 161 7.77 -3.36 14.55
N GLN A 162 7.81 -2.04 14.28
CA GLN A 162 8.91 -1.37 13.57
C GLN A 162 9.21 -2.02 12.21
N GLY A 163 8.15 -2.51 11.56
CA GLY A 163 8.28 -3.52 10.51
C GLY A 163 8.67 -2.97 9.15
N ASN A 164 9.55 -3.69 8.46
CA ASN A 164 9.83 -3.48 7.04
C ASN A 164 8.87 -4.30 6.15
N GLU A 165 9.06 -4.27 4.83
CA GLU A 165 8.22 -5.02 3.88
C GLU A 165 8.20 -6.52 4.13
N LEU A 166 9.24 -7.09 4.75
CA LEU A 166 9.24 -8.50 5.14
C LEU A 166 8.16 -8.79 6.17
N MET A 167 8.05 -7.95 7.20
CA MET A 167 7.02 -8.11 8.25
C MET A 167 5.62 -7.87 7.69
N MET A 168 5.45 -6.92 6.76
CA MET A 168 4.20 -6.76 6.02
C MET A 168 3.88 -7.99 5.16
N GLY A 169 4.88 -8.58 4.49
CA GLY A 169 4.73 -9.80 3.68
C GLY A 169 4.28 -11.01 4.52
N TRP A 170 4.88 -11.20 5.69
CA TRP A 170 4.43 -12.21 6.66
C TRP A 170 3.03 -11.96 7.18
N THR A 171 2.69 -10.70 7.48
CA THR A 171 1.35 -10.31 7.92
C THR A 171 0.30 -10.65 6.87
N LEU A 172 0.55 -10.30 5.59
CA LEU A 172 -0.33 -10.62 4.47
C LEU A 172 -0.46 -12.13 4.27
N ALA A 173 0.64 -12.87 4.35
CA ALA A 173 0.59 -14.32 4.18
C ALA A 173 -0.15 -15.03 5.31
N ILE A 174 0.05 -14.63 6.57
CA ILE A 174 -0.74 -15.14 7.70
C ILE A 174 -2.22 -14.79 7.50
N TRP A 175 -2.53 -13.56 7.09
CA TRP A 175 -3.89 -13.12 6.80
C TRP A 175 -4.56 -14.00 5.74
N MET A 176 -3.91 -14.20 4.60
CA MET A 176 -4.44 -15.02 3.50
C MET A 176 -4.50 -16.50 3.90
N PHE A 177 -3.50 -17.01 4.63
CA PHE A 177 -3.48 -18.38 5.09
C PHE A 177 -4.65 -18.72 6.01
N LEU A 178 -4.89 -17.87 7.02
CA LEU A 178 -5.99 -18.02 7.97
C LEU A 178 -7.35 -17.81 7.31
N THR A 179 -7.46 -16.86 6.38
CA THR A 179 -8.69 -16.65 5.61
C THR A 179 -9.00 -17.88 4.75
N GLY A 180 -7.99 -18.44 4.07
CA GLY A 180 -8.12 -19.69 3.31
C GLY A 180 -8.50 -20.88 4.20
N ALA A 181 -7.93 -20.97 5.42
CA ALA A 181 -8.30 -21.99 6.41
C ALA A 181 -9.75 -21.83 6.89
N GLY A 182 -10.22 -20.60 7.11
CA GLY A 182 -11.61 -20.30 7.44
C GLY A 182 -12.58 -20.70 6.32
N THR A 183 -12.23 -20.41 5.08
CA THR A 183 -12.99 -20.82 3.89
C THR A 183 -13.04 -22.34 3.75
N TRP A 184 -11.89 -23.01 3.89
CA TRP A 184 -11.80 -24.46 3.84
C TRP A 184 -12.62 -25.13 4.95
N GLY A 185 -12.62 -24.59 6.17
CA GLY A 185 -13.46 -25.09 7.27
C GLY A 185 -14.96 -24.88 7.02
N GLY A 186 -15.32 -23.75 6.41
CA GLY A 186 -16.71 -23.39 6.09
C GLY A 186 -17.34 -24.22 4.96
N ARG A 187 -16.55 -24.90 4.12
CA ARG A 187 -17.07 -25.66 2.97
C ARG A 187 -17.98 -26.86 3.32
N SER A 188 -17.86 -27.38 4.56
CA SER A 188 -18.55 -28.60 5.00
C SER A 188 -19.36 -28.41 6.29
N ARG A 189 -19.01 -27.40 7.09
CA ARG A 189 -19.68 -27.11 8.37
C ARG A 189 -20.59 -25.90 8.20
N GLN A 190 -21.84 -26.15 7.86
CA GLN A 190 -22.86 -25.11 7.73
C GLN A 190 -23.77 -25.11 8.95
N PRO A 191 -24.16 -23.93 9.47
CA PRO A 191 -25.04 -23.85 10.61
C PRO A 191 -26.46 -24.29 10.20
N PRO A 192 -27.24 -24.91 11.11
CA PRO A 192 -28.56 -25.44 10.78
C PRO A 192 -29.56 -24.37 10.30
N ARG A 193 -29.32 -23.09 10.60
CA ARG A 193 -30.11 -21.95 10.13
C ARG A 193 -29.19 -20.83 9.61
N PRO A 194 -28.69 -20.92 8.36
CA PRO A 194 -27.62 -20.06 7.87
C PRO A 194 -28.00 -18.59 7.75
N LEU A 195 -29.24 -18.27 7.35
CA LEU A 195 -29.74 -16.89 7.33
C LEU A 195 -29.84 -16.25 8.74
N LYS A 196 -30.09 -17.06 9.78
CA LYS A 196 -30.11 -16.56 11.17
C LYS A 196 -28.70 -16.42 11.75
N ALA A 197 -27.73 -17.17 11.23
CA ALA A 197 -26.34 -17.12 11.64
C ALA A 197 -25.59 -15.89 11.08
N ILE A 198 -26.04 -15.29 9.97
CA ILE A 198 -25.42 -14.08 9.40
C ILE A 198 -25.34 -12.95 10.44
N LEU A 199 -26.45 -12.67 11.14
CA LEU A 199 -26.53 -11.55 12.08
C LEU A 199 -25.44 -11.60 13.18
N PRO A 200 -25.34 -12.66 14.01
CA PRO A 200 -24.32 -12.72 15.06
C PRO A 200 -22.89 -12.74 14.50
N LEU A 201 -22.66 -13.35 13.33
CA LEU A 201 -21.32 -13.39 12.72
C LEU A 201 -20.89 -12.01 12.21
N PHE A 202 -21.79 -11.22 11.62
CA PHE A 202 -21.48 -9.85 11.20
C PHE A 202 -21.34 -8.88 12.38
N LEU A 203 -22.09 -9.09 13.47
CA LEU A 203 -21.89 -8.33 14.71
C LEU A 203 -20.51 -8.64 15.32
N LEU A 204 -20.10 -9.91 15.35
CA LEU A 204 -18.77 -10.29 15.79
C LEU A 204 -17.69 -9.66 14.89
N LEU A 205 -17.87 -9.74 13.56
CA LEU A 205 -16.96 -9.14 12.60
C LEU A 205 -16.80 -7.64 12.82
N ALA A 206 -17.87 -6.92 13.16
CA ALA A 206 -17.82 -5.48 13.40
C ALA A 206 -17.08 -5.09 14.69
N TRP A 207 -17.11 -5.91 15.74
CA TRP A 207 -16.43 -5.60 17.01
C TRP A 207 -14.98 -6.05 17.06
N LEU A 208 -14.60 -7.04 16.25
CA LEU A 208 -13.25 -7.61 16.26
C LEU A 208 -12.16 -6.56 15.98
N PRO A 209 -12.21 -5.70 14.94
CA PRO A 209 -11.06 -4.86 14.61
C PRO A 209 -10.71 -3.79 15.66
N PRO A 210 -11.66 -3.01 16.23
CA PRO A 210 -11.34 -2.11 17.33
C PRO A 210 -10.77 -2.84 18.54
N LEU A 211 -11.29 -4.04 18.85
CA LEU A 211 -10.77 -4.87 19.94
C LEU A 211 -9.36 -5.37 19.66
N LEU A 212 -9.07 -5.79 18.42
CA LEU A 212 -7.75 -6.24 18.00
C LEU A 212 -6.72 -5.11 18.06
N LEU A 213 -7.09 -3.88 17.69
CA LEU A 213 -6.19 -2.73 17.83
C LEU A 213 -5.79 -2.49 19.28
N LEU A 214 -6.75 -2.55 20.21
CA LEU A 214 -6.48 -2.42 21.64
C LEU A 214 -5.61 -3.57 22.14
N LEU A 215 -5.92 -4.80 21.74
CA LEU A 215 -5.18 -5.99 22.16
C LEU A 215 -3.74 -5.98 21.61
N MET A 216 -3.53 -5.52 20.38
CA MET A 216 -2.21 -5.34 19.77
C MET A 216 -1.34 -4.37 20.57
N ASN A 217 -1.87 -3.19 20.91
CA ASN A 217 -1.14 -2.19 21.69
C ASN A 217 -0.89 -2.67 23.14
N LEU A 218 -1.89 -3.29 23.76
CA LEU A 218 -1.78 -3.81 25.13
C LEU A 218 -0.77 -4.95 25.23
N THR A 219 -0.80 -5.90 24.29
CA THR A 219 0.16 -7.01 24.27
C THR A 219 1.57 -6.53 24.01
N ARG A 220 1.77 -5.52 23.13
CA ARG A 220 3.08 -4.88 22.93
C ARG A 220 3.60 -4.25 24.22
N HIS A 221 2.74 -3.54 24.95
CA HIS A 221 3.09 -2.89 26.22
C HIS A 221 3.40 -3.89 27.34
N LEU A 222 2.61 -4.95 27.49
CA LEU A 222 2.74 -5.90 28.60
C LEU A 222 3.86 -6.92 28.41
N LEU A 223 4.10 -7.36 27.18
CA LEU A 223 5.02 -8.48 26.91
C LEU A 223 6.45 -8.04 26.54
N PHE A 224 6.65 -6.78 26.13
CA PHE A 224 7.94 -6.30 25.64
C PHE A 224 8.34 -5.00 26.29
N SER A 225 9.65 -4.84 26.49
CA SER A 225 10.19 -3.58 26.99
C SER A 225 10.13 -2.49 25.91
N PRO A 226 9.95 -1.22 26.31
CA PRO A 226 10.04 -0.08 25.40
C PRO A 226 11.37 -0.08 24.65
N GLY A 227 11.35 0.23 23.36
CA GLY A 227 12.55 0.24 22.51
C GLY A 227 13.11 -1.15 22.15
N GLN A 228 12.54 -2.24 22.68
CA GLN A 228 12.97 -3.59 22.33
C GLN A 228 12.50 -3.97 20.93
N LEU A 229 13.45 -4.30 20.05
CA LEU A 229 13.19 -4.96 18.77
C LEU A 229 12.58 -6.36 19.03
N ILE A 230 11.48 -6.68 18.35
CA ILE A 230 10.74 -7.94 18.57
C ILE A 230 11.36 -9.05 17.72
N SER A 231 11.63 -10.20 18.33
CA SER A 231 12.17 -11.33 17.58
C SER A 231 11.18 -11.81 16.49
N PRO A 232 11.68 -12.30 15.34
CA PRO A 232 10.81 -12.81 14.28
C PRO A 232 9.83 -13.89 14.74
N PHE A 233 10.24 -14.75 15.67
CA PHE A 233 9.38 -15.78 16.25
C PHE A 233 8.19 -15.19 17.00
N TRP A 234 8.44 -14.25 17.93
CA TRP A 234 7.38 -13.61 18.71
C TRP A 234 6.46 -12.78 17.82
N PHE A 235 7.02 -12.09 16.82
CA PHE A 235 6.22 -11.39 15.81
C PHE A 235 5.25 -12.34 15.10
N LEU A 236 5.74 -13.45 14.53
CA LEU A 236 4.89 -14.41 13.82
C LEU A 236 3.82 -15.00 14.72
N LEU A 237 4.17 -15.38 15.95
CA LEU A 237 3.23 -15.95 16.92
C LEU A 237 2.12 -14.95 17.28
N MET A 238 2.48 -13.70 17.56
CA MET A 238 1.50 -12.66 17.89
C MET A 238 0.57 -12.36 16.73
N ILE A 239 1.12 -12.14 15.53
CA ILE A 239 0.31 -11.85 14.34
C ILE A 239 -0.62 -13.03 14.01
N LEU A 240 -0.14 -14.27 14.13
CA LEU A 240 -0.97 -15.47 13.96
C LEU A 240 -2.15 -15.49 14.94
N LEU A 241 -1.89 -15.28 16.24
CA LEU A 241 -2.93 -15.34 17.27
C LEU A 241 -3.92 -14.17 17.19
N LEU A 242 -3.42 -12.97 16.95
CA LEU A 242 -4.25 -11.75 16.90
C LEU A 242 -5.11 -11.71 15.64
N LEU A 243 -4.59 -12.14 14.48
CA LEU A 243 -5.36 -12.12 13.23
C LEU A 243 -6.30 -13.32 13.06
N ALA A 244 -6.07 -14.44 13.76
CA ALA A 244 -6.86 -15.66 13.61
C ALA A 244 -8.37 -15.47 13.77
N PRO A 245 -8.90 -14.81 14.82
CA PRO A 245 -10.34 -14.64 14.98
C PRO A 245 -11.00 -13.91 13.81
N LEU A 246 -10.34 -12.86 13.32
CA LEU A 246 -10.84 -12.04 12.22
C LEU A 246 -10.76 -12.78 10.87
N CYS A 247 -9.61 -13.37 10.56
CA CYS A 247 -9.37 -14.00 9.26
C CYS A 247 -10.17 -15.30 9.10
N LEU A 248 -10.21 -16.15 10.14
CA LEU A 248 -11.00 -17.38 10.11
C LEU A 248 -12.50 -17.08 9.96
N LEU A 249 -12.99 -16.05 10.66
CA LEU A 249 -14.38 -15.59 10.56
C LEU A 249 -14.70 -15.06 9.15
N SER A 250 -13.82 -14.22 8.59
CA SER A 250 -13.99 -13.68 7.23
C SER A 250 -14.04 -14.80 6.19
N GLY A 251 -13.10 -15.75 6.23
CA GLY A 251 -13.07 -16.89 5.32
C GLY A 251 -14.29 -17.80 5.47
N TYR A 252 -14.75 -18.03 6.70
CA TYR A 252 -15.97 -18.78 6.95
C TYR A 252 -17.22 -18.07 6.41
N LEU A 253 -17.32 -16.75 6.59
CA LEU A 253 -18.41 -15.93 6.06
C LEU A 253 -18.47 -16.00 4.53
N TYR A 254 -17.33 -16.00 3.84
CA TYR A 254 -17.29 -16.21 2.40
C TYR A 254 -17.99 -17.52 2.00
N SER A 255 -17.59 -18.64 2.61
CA SER A 255 -18.17 -19.95 2.32
C SER A 255 -19.67 -19.99 2.63
N LEU A 256 -20.09 -19.41 3.76
CA LEU A 256 -21.50 -19.29 4.12
C LEU A 256 -22.29 -18.51 3.05
N MET A 257 -21.76 -17.41 2.53
CA MET A 257 -22.42 -16.60 1.50
C MET A 257 -22.54 -17.34 0.17
N VAL A 258 -21.52 -18.09 -0.23
CA VAL A 258 -21.57 -18.95 -1.41
C VAL A 258 -22.65 -20.03 -1.28
N HIS A 259 -22.79 -20.65 -0.10
CA HIS A 259 -23.85 -21.65 0.13
C HIS A 259 -25.24 -21.00 0.13
N LEU A 260 -25.38 -19.80 0.69
CA LEU A 260 -26.66 -19.08 0.80
C LEU A 260 -27.17 -18.49 -0.52
N THR A 261 -26.29 -18.16 -1.46
CA THR A 261 -26.67 -17.72 -2.83
C THR A 261 -27.05 -18.88 -3.75
N GLY A 262 -27.07 -20.11 -3.23
CA GLY A 262 -27.66 -21.28 -3.87
C GLY A 262 -26.69 -22.11 -4.70
N SER A 263 -27.10 -23.36 -4.96
CA SER A 263 -26.31 -24.41 -5.60
C SER A 263 -26.47 -24.51 -7.13
N ARG A 264 -27.26 -23.64 -7.77
CA ARG A 264 -27.52 -23.70 -9.22
C ARG A 264 -26.64 -22.72 -10.00
N GLY A 265 -25.85 -23.24 -10.94
CA GLY A 265 -25.13 -22.47 -11.95
C GLY A 265 -23.98 -21.62 -11.41
N THR A 266 -23.77 -20.44 -11.99
CA THR A 266 -22.64 -19.53 -11.71
C THR A 266 -22.89 -18.58 -10.53
N SER A 267 -23.66 -18.96 -9.51
CA SER A 267 -24.00 -18.08 -8.38
C SER A 267 -22.80 -17.66 -7.54
N PHE A 268 -21.80 -18.54 -7.40
CA PHE A 268 -20.53 -18.24 -6.72
C PHE A 268 -19.78 -17.06 -7.35
N VAL A 269 -19.94 -16.85 -8.67
CA VAL A 269 -19.35 -15.69 -9.38
C VAL A 269 -19.91 -14.39 -8.83
N LYS A 270 -21.21 -14.34 -8.47
CA LYS A 270 -21.79 -13.13 -7.86
C LYS A 270 -21.12 -12.84 -6.53
N VAL A 271 -20.89 -13.86 -5.70
CA VAL A 271 -20.26 -13.68 -4.38
C VAL A 271 -18.85 -13.14 -4.54
N TYR A 272 -18.02 -13.80 -5.36
CA TYR A 272 -16.64 -13.38 -5.61
C TYR A 272 -16.56 -11.98 -6.24
N ALA A 273 -17.40 -11.68 -7.23
CA ALA A 273 -17.41 -10.38 -7.91
C ALA A 273 -17.88 -9.24 -7.00
N PHE A 274 -18.96 -9.43 -6.24
CA PHE A 274 -19.49 -8.40 -5.34
C PHE A 274 -18.61 -8.21 -4.10
N GLU A 275 -17.99 -9.27 -3.58
CA GLU A 275 -17.01 -9.12 -2.50
C GLU A 275 -15.81 -8.32 -3.00
N SER A 276 -15.24 -8.71 -4.15
CA SER A 276 -14.10 -8.00 -4.76
C SER A 276 -14.43 -6.54 -5.10
N ALA A 277 -15.66 -6.26 -5.56
CA ALA A 277 -16.14 -4.89 -5.78
C ALA A 277 -16.30 -4.10 -4.47
N GLY A 278 -16.72 -4.77 -3.39
CA GLY A 278 -16.72 -4.21 -2.05
C GLY A 278 -15.31 -3.84 -1.61
N SER A 279 -14.35 -4.74 -1.79
CA SER A 279 -12.94 -4.54 -1.50
C SER A 279 -12.34 -3.36 -2.28
N LEU A 280 -12.65 -3.23 -3.58
CA LEU A 280 -12.31 -2.07 -4.40
C LEU A 280 -12.83 -0.76 -3.77
N ALA A 281 -14.11 -0.72 -3.38
CA ALA A 281 -14.70 0.47 -2.75
C ALA A 281 -14.06 0.78 -1.39
N GLY A 282 -13.77 -0.25 -0.59
CA GLY A 282 -13.09 -0.12 0.70
C GLY A 282 -11.68 0.43 0.58
N GLY A 283 -10.89 -0.11 -0.35
CA GLY A 283 -9.53 0.35 -0.63
C GLY A 283 -9.47 1.81 -1.12
N ILE A 284 -10.41 2.24 -1.95
CA ILE A 284 -10.54 3.64 -2.38
C ILE A 284 -10.91 4.54 -1.18
N LEU A 285 -11.91 4.15 -0.40
CA LEU A 285 -12.37 4.93 0.76
C LEU A 285 -11.24 5.14 1.78
N VAL A 286 -10.52 4.06 2.14
CA VAL A 286 -9.46 4.16 3.15
C VAL A 286 -8.32 5.05 2.66
N THR A 287 -7.94 4.92 1.39
CA THR A 287 -6.82 5.64 0.76
C THR A 287 -7.08 7.14 0.68
N PHE A 288 -8.26 7.54 0.19
CA PHE A 288 -8.54 8.96 -0.10
C PHE A 288 -9.26 9.69 1.02
N LEU A 289 -10.00 8.96 1.87
CA LEU A 289 -10.88 9.58 2.85
C LEU A 289 -10.45 9.25 4.29
N LEU A 290 -10.43 7.98 4.69
CA LEU A 290 -10.25 7.65 6.12
C LEU A 290 -8.90 8.11 6.67
N ILE A 291 -7.81 7.66 6.06
CA ILE A 291 -6.44 7.97 6.51
C ILE A 291 -6.14 9.47 6.51
N ARG A 292 -6.81 10.24 5.64
CA ARG A 292 -6.52 11.67 5.46
C ARG A 292 -7.03 12.52 6.62
N TRP A 293 -8.17 12.15 7.20
CA TRP A 293 -8.88 12.97 8.19
C TRP A 293 -9.02 12.31 9.55
N PHE A 294 -8.88 10.99 9.66
CA PHE A 294 -9.14 10.26 10.89
C PHE A 294 -7.94 9.38 11.27
N PRO A 295 -7.53 9.33 12.55
CA PRO A 295 -6.63 8.32 13.07
C PRO A 295 -7.17 6.90 12.86
N ILE A 296 -6.29 5.90 13.03
CA ILE A 296 -6.63 4.48 12.81
C ILE A 296 -7.79 4.05 13.73
N THR A 297 -7.76 4.45 15.00
CA THR A 297 -8.81 4.12 15.99
C THR A 297 -10.19 4.62 15.54
N GLN A 298 -10.29 5.89 15.14
CA GLN A 298 -11.55 6.49 14.67
C GLN A 298 -12.01 5.84 13.35
N SER A 299 -11.08 5.57 12.43
CA SER A 299 -11.38 4.94 11.14
C SER A 299 -11.97 3.53 11.30
N LEU A 300 -11.44 2.72 12.23
CA LEU A 300 -11.97 1.39 12.53
C LEU A 300 -13.36 1.46 13.18
N LEU A 301 -13.59 2.41 14.10
CA LEU A 301 -14.91 2.60 14.73
C LEU A 301 -15.97 3.06 13.71
N LEU A 302 -15.65 4.00 12.83
CA LEU A 302 -16.54 4.45 11.75
C LEU A 302 -16.89 3.31 10.78
N THR A 303 -15.89 2.51 10.40
CA THR A 303 -16.08 1.35 9.51
C THR A 303 -16.96 0.29 10.17
N SER A 304 -16.77 0.06 11.47
CA SER A 304 -17.58 -0.84 12.29
C SER A 304 -19.02 -0.33 12.42
N LEU A 305 -19.20 0.99 12.54
CA LEU A 305 -20.51 1.63 12.62
C LEU A 305 -21.25 1.52 11.29
N ALA A 306 -20.57 1.70 10.15
CA ALA A 306 -21.14 1.50 8.82
C ALA A 306 -21.65 0.05 8.63
N LEU A 307 -20.89 -0.95 9.10
CA LEU A 307 -21.33 -2.34 9.07
C LEU A 307 -22.56 -2.58 9.95
N HIS A 308 -22.63 -1.96 11.14
CA HIS A 308 -23.83 -2.01 11.99
C HIS A 308 -25.05 -1.34 11.34
N LEU A 309 -24.88 -0.20 10.67
CA LEU A 309 -25.97 0.47 9.94
C LEU A 309 -26.54 -0.44 8.84
N LEU A 310 -25.68 -1.17 8.12
CA LEU A 310 -26.09 -2.17 7.14
C LEU A 310 -26.91 -3.31 7.78
N ILE A 311 -26.46 -3.79 8.94
CA ILE A 311 -27.19 -4.82 9.72
C ILE A 311 -28.56 -4.29 10.15
N LEU A 312 -28.63 -3.07 10.71
CA LEU A 312 -29.89 -2.46 11.16
C LEU A 312 -30.87 -2.24 10.02
N TRP A 313 -30.39 -1.78 8.86
CA TRP A 313 -31.21 -1.58 7.68
C TRP A 313 -31.93 -2.87 7.26
N ARG A 314 -31.25 -4.02 7.37
CA ARG A 314 -31.78 -5.33 6.98
C ARG A 314 -32.59 -6.04 8.06
N PHE A 315 -32.15 -5.97 9.31
CA PHE A 315 -32.67 -6.74 10.45
C PHE A 315 -33.41 -5.85 11.45
N ARG A 316 -34.22 -4.90 10.95
CA ARG A 316 -35.03 -3.95 11.74
C ARG A 316 -35.90 -4.58 12.85
N GLN A 317 -36.25 -5.86 12.74
CA GLN A 317 -37.11 -6.57 13.71
C GLN A 317 -36.31 -7.35 14.79
N ARG A 318 -34.98 -7.42 14.69
CA ARG A 318 -34.09 -8.13 15.63
C ARG A 318 -32.93 -7.23 16.05
N MET A 319 -33.24 -5.97 16.35
CA MET A 319 -32.24 -4.92 16.50
C MET A 319 -31.33 -5.19 17.71
N PRO A 320 -30.01 -5.31 17.52
CA PRO A 320 -29.05 -5.31 18.62
C PRO A 320 -28.81 -3.86 19.08
N LEU A 321 -29.87 -3.15 19.52
CA LEU A 321 -29.81 -1.73 19.88
C LEU A 321 -28.74 -1.43 20.93
N PHE A 322 -28.52 -2.35 21.87
CA PHE A 322 -27.46 -2.24 22.86
C PHE A 322 -26.06 -2.19 22.21
N SER A 323 -25.78 -3.14 21.30
CA SER A 323 -24.49 -3.20 20.59
C SER A 323 -24.27 -1.96 19.73
N PHE A 324 -25.31 -1.50 19.05
CA PHE A 324 -25.25 -0.28 18.24
C PHE A 324 -25.05 0.97 19.09
N GLY A 325 -25.78 1.10 20.21
CA GLY A 325 -25.63 2.21 21.15
C GLY A 325 -24.25 2.27 21.78
N LEU A 326 -23.68 1.11 22.15
CA LEU A 326 -22.33 1.00 22.67
C LEU A 326 -21.28 1.43 21.63
N LEU A 327 -21.45 1.04 20.37
CA LEU A 327 -20.52 1.43 19.31
C LEU A 327 -20.61 2.93 18.97
N ILE A 328 -21.82 3.50 18.97
CA ILE A 328 -22.00 4.94 18.83
C ILE A 328 -21.31 5.66 19.97
N LEU A 329 -21.52 5.22 21.21
CA LEU A 329 -20.86 5.81 22.38
C LEU A 329 -19.33 5.74 22.25
N ALA A 330 -18.79 4.57 21.91
CA ALA A 330 -17.34 4.40 21.69
C ALA A 330 -16.82 5.32 20.59
N THR A 331 -17.56 5.47 19.49
CA THR A 331 -17.21 6.40 18.40
C THR A 331 -17.22 7.84 18.89
N LEU A 332 -18.28 8.28 19.56
CA LEU A 332 -18.38 9.64 20.11
C LEU A 332 -17.25 9.94 21.10
N LEU A 333 -16.94 9.02 22.02
CA LEU A 333 -15.83 9.18 22.95
C LEU A 333 -14.49 9.30 22.23
N ALA A 334 -14.26 8.53 21.17
CA ALA A 334 -13.04 8.62 20.37
C ALA A 334 -12.88 9.94 19.59
N PHE A 335 -13.97 10.67 19.35
CA PHE A 335 -13.95 12.00 18.73
C PHE A 335 -13.84 13.14 19.75
N LEU A 336 -14.41 12.95 20.95
CA LEU A 336 -14.39 13.96 22.01
C LEU A 336 -13.08 13.95 22.81
N TRP A 337 -12.40 12.80 22.92
CA TRP A 337 -11.13 12.65 23.61
C TRP A 337 -10.02 12.15 22.69
N PRO A 338 -8.74 12.51 22.96
CA PRO A 338 -7.58 12.04 22.20
C PRO A 338 -7.22 10.58 22.56
N VAL A 339 -8.17 9.66 22.36
CA VAL A 339 -8.05 8.23 22.69
C VAL A 339 -6.84 7.61 21.99
N ASP A 340 -6.59 8.00 20.74
CA ASP A 340 -5.47 7.49 19.95
C ASP A 340 -4.11 7.84 20.60
N MET A 341 -3.90 9.10 21.00
CA MET A 341 -2.70 9.50 21.74
C MET A 341 -2.57 8.74 23.07
N LYS A 342 -3.69 8.50 23.77
CA LYS A 342 -3.67 7.76 25.04
C LYS A 342 -3.26 6.30 24.82
N ILE A 343 -3.76 5.63 23.78
CA ILE A 343 -3.35 4.28 23.42
C ILE A 343 -1.86 4.26 23.06
N LYS A 344 -1.40 5.21 22.23
CA LYS A 344 0.02 5.30 21.84
C LYS A 344 0.95 5.59 23.01
N SER A 345 0.51 6.30 24.04
CA SER A 345 1.32 6.57 25.25
C SER A 345 1.77 5.31 25.98
N TRP A 346 1.08 4.17 25.81
CA TRP A 346 1.50 2.89 26.37
C TRP A 346 2.82 2.38 25.78
N LEU A 347 3.16 2.81 24.56
CA LEU A 347 4.39 2.39 23.88
C LEU A 347 5.61 3.21 24.32
N PHE A 348 5.40 4.36 24.98
CA PHE A 348 6.44 5.30 25.37
C PHE A 348 6.39 5.62 26.87
N PRO A 349 6.49 4.62 27.76
CA PRO A 349 6.44 4.88 29.20
C PRO A 349 7.63 5.74 29.63
N GLY A 350 7.37 6.68 30.55
CA GLY A 350 8.37 7.65 31.00
C GLY A 350 8.61 8.81 30.03
N GLN A 351 7.96 8.83 28.87
CA GLN A 351 8.00 9.95 27.92
C GLN A 351 6.60 10.53 27.73
N GLN A 352 6.52 11.84 27.50
CA GLN A 352 5.26 12.48 27.18
C GLN A 352 5.04 12.45 25.67
N VAL A 353 3.99 11.76 25.20
CA VAL A 353 3.57 11.84 23.79
C VAL A 353 2.93 13.20 23.56
N VAL A 354 3.59 14.06 22.79
CA VAL A 354 3.16 15.44 22.53
C VAL A 354 2.29 15.51 21.28
N GLU A 355 2.63 14.73 20.26
CA GLU A 355 1.90 14.69 19.00
C GLU A 355 1.92 13.28 18.40
N ASN A 356 0.81 12.85 17.82
CA ASN A 356 0.72 11.65 17.00
C ASN A 356 -0.09 11.95 15.75
N ARG A 357 0.45 11.69 14.57
CA ARG A 357 -0.18 12.07 13.30
C ARG A 357 0.01 11.02 12.22
N GLU A 358 -1.11 10.58 11.66
CA GLU A 358 -1.11 9.81 10.42
C GLU A 358 -0.82 10.71 9.22
N THR A 359 0.10 10.27 8.38
CA THR A 359 0.45 10.96 7.13
C THR A 359 0.32 10.00 5.93
N PRO A 360 0.27 10.53 4.70
CA PRO A 360 0.38 9.72 3.50
C PRO A 360 1.70 8.93 3.35
N TRP A 361 2.69 9.11 4.22
CA TRP A 361 4.01 8.45 4.16
C TRP A 361 4.26 7.49 5.33
N GLY A 362 3.70 7.78 6.50
CA GLY A 362 3.87 7.01 7.73
C GLY A 362 3.12 7.63 8.91
N ASN A 363 3.11 6.94 10.05
CA ASN A 363 2.72 7.49 11.33
C ASN A 363 3.90 8.25 11.95
N ILE A 364 3.73 9.52 12.30
CA ILE A 364 4.74 10.29 13.05
C ILE A 364 4.28 10.41 14.50
N THR A 365 5.11 9.98 15.44
CA THR A 365 4.93 10.21 16.88
C THR A 365 6.06 11.09 17.39
N VAL A 366 5.74 12.16 18.11
CA VAL A 366 6.71 13.04 18.79
C VAL A 366 6.57 12.88 20.28
N THR A 367 7.69 12.57 20.95
CA THR A 367 7.74 12.49 22.41
C THR A 367 8.67 13.56 22.98
N ALA A 368 8.36 14.04 24.18
CA ALA A 368 9.22 14.92 24.96
C ALA A 368 9.76 14.16 26.18
N ASN A 369 11.05 14.30 26.41
CA ASN A 369 11.74 13.77 27.60
C ASN A 369 12.93 14.67 27.95
N GLY A 370 13.05 15.11 29.20
CA GLY A 370 14.24 15.84 29.67
C GLY A 370 14.57 17.17 28.95
N GLY A 371 13.61 17.78 28.23
CA GLY A 371 13.83 18.97 27.40
C GLY A 371 14.21 18.67 25.94
N GLU A 372 14.31 17.40 25.58
CA GLU A 372 14.58 16.93 24.23
C GLU A 372 13.30 16.40 23.56
N PHE A 373 13.26 16.49 22.24
CA PHE A 373 12.18 15.95 21.41
C PHE A 373 12.70 14.78 20.59
N ASN A 374 11.98 13.66 20.63
CA ASN A 374 12.28 12.46 19.87
C ASN A 374 11.20 12.25 18.81
N PHE A 375 11.62 12.08 17.57
CA PHE A 375 10.73 11.91 16.43
C PHE A 375 10.78 10.47 15.97
N PHE A 376 9.62 9.82 15.99
CA PHE A 376 9.46 8.44 15.55
C PHE A 376 8.62 8.40 14.27
N GLU A 377 9.03 7.61 13.29
CA GLU A 377 8.19 7.25 12.14
C GLU A 377 7.94 5.75 12.12
N ASN A 378 6.65 5.36 12.12
CA ASN A 378 6.21 3.98 12.22
C ASN A 378 6.89 3.23 13.40
N GLY A 379 7.06 3.93 14.53
CA GLY A 379 7.68 3.39 15.74
C GLY A 379 9.21 3.30 15.73
N ASN A 380 9.88 3.64 14.62
CA ASN A 380 11.34 3.74 14.53
C ASN A 380 11.79 5.17 14.87
N LEU A 381 12.81 5.31 15.72
CA LEU A 381 13.40 6.61 16.01
C LEU A 381 14.08 7.14 14.74
N LEU A 382 13.60 8.27 14.23
CA LEU A 382 14.21 8.97 13.11
C LEU A 382 15.39 9.81 13.59
N PHE A 383 15.14 10.65 14.60
CA PHE A 383 16.15 11.51 15.20
C PHE A 383 15.70 12.01 16.58
N SER A 384 16.68 12.43 17.37
CA SER A 384 16.47 13.20 18.60
C SER A 384 17.14 14.56 18.47
N THR A 385 16.52 15.59 19.03
CA THR A 385 17.12 16.93 19.07
C THR A 385 18.37 16.98 19.96
N GLY A 386 18.57 16.01 20.85
CA GLY A 386 19.71 15.93 21.77
C GLY A 386 20.90 15.12 21.28
N ASP A 387 20.83 14.49 20.10
CA ASP A 387 21.89 13.59 19.61
C ASP A 387 23.04 14.35 18.95
N MET A 388 23.83 15.06 19.76
CA MET A 388 24.93 15.90 19.31
C MET A 388 26.05 15.09 18.64
N VAL A 389 26.37 13.90 19.16
CA VAL A 389 27.45 13.05 18.61
C VAL A 389 27.11 12.62 17.19
N LEU A 390 25.92 12.05 16.98
CA LEU A 390 25.48 11.59 15.66
C LEU A 390 25.47 12.73 14.64
N ASN A 391 25.01 13.91 15.06
CA ASN A 391 24.93 15.10 14.20
C ASN A 391 26.32 15.61 13.79
N GLU A 392 27.24 15.72 14.73
CA GLU A 392 28.61 16.14 14.47
C GLU A 392 29.34 15.13 13.58
N GLU A 393 29.19 13.82 13.81
CA GLU A 393 29.81 12.79 12.96
C GLU A 393 29.29 12.83 11.52
N TYR A 394 27.96 12.87 11.30
CA TYR A 394 27.39 12.94 9.95
C TYR A 394 27.83 14.17 9.16
N VAL A 395 27.95 15.31 9.85
CA VAL A 395 28.25 16.59 9.20
C VAL A 395 29.75 16.78 9.07
N HIS A 396 30.49 16.74 10.18
CA HIS A 396 31.90 17.10 10.19
C HIS A 396 32.77 16.06 9.47
N TYR A 397 32.43 14.77 9.52
CA TYR A 397 33.21 13.77 8.77
C TYR A 397 33.17 14.04 7.26
N ALA A 398 32.03 14.50 6.72
CA ALA A 398 31.94 14.86 5.30
C ALA A 398 32.51 16.25 5.00
N MET A 399 32.11 17.25 5.79
CA MET A 399 32.41 18.66 5.51
C MET A 399 33.90 18.99 5.67
N LEU A 400 34.61 18.35 6.62
CA LEU A 400 36.05 18.57 6.84
C LEU A 400 36.93 18.01 5.70
N GLN A 401 36.41 17.10 4.89
CA GLN A 401 37.14 16.53 3.74
C GLN A 401 37.17 17.51 2.55
N HIS A 402 36.27 18.49 2.54
CA HIS A 402 36.17 19.48 1.48
C HIS A 402 36.78 20.82 1.94
N ARG A 403 37.63 21.44 1.10
CA ARG A 403 38.38 22.66 1.49
C ARG A 403 37.48 23.87 1.75
N SER A 404 36.38 24.00 1.01
CA SER A 404 35.45 25.14 1.13
C SER A 404 34.06 24.74 0.63
N PRO A 405 33.28 23.97 1.42
CA PRO A 405 31.95 23.52 1.01
C PRO A 405 30.97 24.71 0.93
N LYS A 406 30.33 24.90 -0.22
CA LYS A 406 29.37 26.00 -0.48
C LYS A 406 27.94 25.50 -0.68
N GLU A 407 27.77 24.51 -1.55
CA GLU A 407 26.46 23.91 -1.84
C GLU A 407 26.38 22.52 -1.18
N VAL A 408 25.50 22.37 -0.19
CA VAL A 408 25.36 21.13 0.59
C VAL A 408 23.99 20.51 0.32
N LEU A 409 23.99 19.22 -0.01
CA LEU A 409 22.79 18.40 -0.10
C LEU A 409 22.66 17.53 1.14
N LEU A 410 21.52 17.59 1.81
CA LEU A 410 21.20 16.77 2.98
C LEU A 410 19.92 15.98 2.69
N VAL A 411 20.02 14.65 2.61
CA VAL A 411 18.88 13.78 2.30
C VAL A 411 18.47 12.98 3.54
N SER A 412 17.24 13.22 4.00
CA SER A 412 16.64 12.69 5.22
C SER A 412 17.38 13.06 6.51
N GLY A 413 16.73 12.87 7.67
CA GLY A 413 17.35 12.88 9.01
C GLY A 413 17.93 14.20 9.53
N GLY A 414 18.12 15.20 8.67
CA GLY A 414 19.02 16.31 8.93
C GLY A 414 18.43 17.58 9.57
N MET A 415 17.11 17.69 9.63
CA MET A 415 16.46 18.88 10.23
C MET A 415 16.61 18.93 11.75
N ALA A 416 17.13 17.89 12.41
CA ALA A 416 17.36 17.86 13.85
C ALA A 416 18.84 17.96 14.19
N GLY A 417 19.36 19.18 14.21
CA GLY A 417 20.73 19.46 14.63
C GLY A 417 21.79 19.38 13.52
N MET A 418 21.66 18.51 12.50
CA MET A 418 22.64 18.48 11.40
C MET A 418 22.69 19.80 10.63
N THR A 419 21.54 20.44 10.40
CA THR A 419 21.48 21.78 9.79
C THR A 419 22.29 22.80 10.59
N SER A 420 22.16 22.85 11.93
CA SER A 420 22.96 23.76 12.76
C SER A 420 24.45 23.46 12.68
N GLU A 421 24.85 22.19 12.61
CA GLU A 421 26.24 21.79 12.44
C GLU A 421 26.80 22.21 11.07
N ILE A 422 26.01 22.11 10.00
CA ILE A 422 26.40 22.57 8.66
C ILE A 422 26.60 24.08 8.64
N LEU A 423 25.73 24.83 9.32
CA LEU A 423 25.80 26.30 9.37
C LEU A 423 27.01 26.84 10.15
N LYS A 424 27.73 25.99 10.91
CA LYS A 424 29.03 26.36 11.54
C LYS A 424 30.11 26.65 10.50
N TYR A 425 29.96 26.19 9.26
CA TYR A 425 30.90 26.43 8.16
C TYR A 425 30.57 27.75 7.44
N PRO A 426 31.40 28.81 7.56
CA PRO A 426 31.08 30.12 6.99
C PRO A 426 31.02 30.15 5.46
N SER A 427 31.67 29.18 4.79
CA SER A 427 31.65 29.05 3.34
C SER A 427 30.30 28.58 2.77
N VAL A 428 29.42 28.01 3.61
CA VAL A 428 28.15 27.45 3.17
C VAL A 428 27.22 28.56 2.69
N ALA A 429 26.87 28.49 1.41
CA ALA A 429 25.97 29.42 0.73
C ALA A 429 24.53 28.91 0.71
N ALA A 430 24.35 27.59 0.52
CA ALA A 430 23.03 26.97 0.48
C ALA A 430 23.06 25.53 0.99
N VAL A 431 21.99 25.14 1.68
CA VAL A 431 21.74 23.78 2.16
C VAL A 431 20.39 23.33 1.67
N ASP A 432 20.36 22.38 0.73
CA ASP A 432 19.11 21.76 0.29
C ASP A 432 18.83 20.55 1.19
N VAL A 433 17.76 20.64 1.98
CA VAL A 433 17.31 19.55 2.86
C VAL A 433 16.12 18.85 2.23
N VAL A 434 16.30 17.61 1.83
CA VAL A 434 15.28 16.82 1.15
C VAL A 434 14.72 15.78 2.09
N GLU A 435 13.41 15.86 2.35
CA GLU A 435 12.71 14.93 3.23
C GLU A 435 11.46 14.37 2.54
N LEU A 436 11.32 13.04 2.59
CA LEU A 436 10.24 12.32 1.94
C LEU A 436 8.90 12.67 2.56
N ASN A 437 8.85 12.72 3.90
CA ASN A 437 7.65 13.04 4.65
C ASN A 437 7.64 14.53 5.05
N PRO A 438 6.91 15.40 4.35
CA PRO A 438 6.93 16.83 4.61
C PRO A 438 6.33 17.20 5.97
N ALA A 439 5.59 16.29 6.63
CA ALA A 439 5.15 16.52 7.99
C ALA A 439 6.34 16.53 8.98
N VAL A 440 7.39 15.75 8.73
CA VAL A 440 8.63 15.78 9.54
C VAL A 440 9.28 17.15 9.48
N VAL A 441 9.42 17.73 8.27
CA VAL A 441 10.00 19.09 8.10
C VAL A 441 9.17 20.15 8.80
N ARG A 442 7.84 20.10 8.65
CA ARG A 442 6.95 21.08 9.29
C ARG A 442 7.02 20.98 10.81
N MET A 443 6.91 19.77 11.36
CA MET A 443 7.00 19.56 12.80
C MET A 443 8.38 19.97 13.32
N ALA A 444 9.48 19.55 12.68
CA ALA A 444 10.83 19.90 13.12
C ALA A 444 11.07 21.42 13.20
N ARG A 445 10.46 22.21 12.30
CA ARG A 445 10.53 23.70 12.35
C ARG A 445 9.79 24.29 13.55
N ASP A 446 8.72 23.63 14.02
CA ASP A 446 7.97 24.09 15.19
C ASP A 446 8.77 23.87 16.50
N TYR A 447 9.65 22.87 16.52
CA TYR A 447 10.44 22.49 17.71
C TYR A 447 11.91 22.96 17.69
N GLN A 448 12.47 23.40 16.54
CA GLN A 448 13.83 23.93 16.42
C GLN A 448 13.90 25.20 15.56
N ARG A 449 14.39 26.31 16.13
CA ARG A 449 14.36 27.64 15.51
C ARG A 449 15.44 27.84 14.43
N GLU A 450 16.57 27.15 14.57
CA GLU A 450 17.76 27.20 13.70
C GLU A 450 17.42 26.81 12.26
N ASN A 451 16.38 26.00 12.09
CA ASN A 451 15.84 25.57 10.79
C ASN A 451 15.18 26.67 9.96
N ASN A 452 15.11 27.91 10.48
CA ASN A 452 14.57 29.07 9.78
C ASN A 452 15.65 29.95 9.12
N ASP A 453 16.93 29.55 9.14
CA ASP A 453 18.00 30.26 8.43
C ASP A 453 17.72 30.32 6.90
N PRO A 454 17.86 31.48 6.24
CA PRO A 454 17.55 31.64 4.82
C PRO A 454 18.43 30.80 3.88
N ARG A 455 19.57 30.29 4.36
CA ARG A 455 20.44 29.37 3.59
C ARG A 455 19.86 27.96 3.49
N ILE A 456 18.90 27.60 4.35
CA ILE A 456 18.28 26.27 4.38
C ILE A 456 17.04 26.26 3.49
N HIS A 457 17.09 25.46 2.43
CA HIS A 457 15.95 25.22 1.54
C HIS A 457 15.38 23.83 1.79
N GLY A 458 14.19 23.80 2.39
CA GLY A 458 13.43 22.55 2.55
C GLY A 458 12.78 22.13 1.25
N ALA A 459 13.20 21.00 0.68
CA ALA A 459 12.57 20.38 -0.47
C ALA A 459 11.67 19.21 -0.02
N GLU A 460 10.35 19.39 -0.17
CA GLU A 460 9.38 18.35 0.17
C GLU A 460 9.31 17.26 -0.91
N GLY A 461 9.56 16.02 -0.50
CA GLY A 461 9.28 14.82 -1.29
C GLY A 461 10.53 13.97 -1.57
N ASP A 462 10.40 13.18 -2.63
CA ASP A 462 11.32 12.08 -2.89
C ASP A 462 12.77 12.51 -3.25
N GLY A 463 13.77 12.07 -2.47
CA GLY A 463 15.17 12.43 -2.65
C GLY A 463 15.77 12.03 -4.00
N ARG A 464 15.49 10.81 -4.46
CA ARG A 464 15.94 10.33 -5.78
C ARG A 464 15.31 11.15 -6.91
N ARG A 465 14.03 11.49 -6.81
CA ARG A 465 13.35 12.36 -7.78
C ARG A 465 13.87 13.80 -7.74
N PHE A 466 14.18 14.33 -6.56
CA PHE A 466 14.75 15.66 -6.39
C PHE A 466 16.09 15.78 -7.11
N ILE A 467 17.02 14.85 -6.85
CA ILE A 467 18.34 14.81 -7.50
C ILE A 467 18.20 14.70 -9.02
N HIS A 468 17.22 13.94 -9.50
CA HIS A 468 16.97 13.83 -10.94
C HIS A 468 16.56 15.16 -11.58
N LYS A 469 15.73 15.95 -10.90
CA LYS A 469 15.14 17.20 -11.41
C LYS A 469 16.00 18.44 -11.19
N THR A 470 16.80 18.46 -10.12
CA THR A 470 17.60 19.64 -9.76
C THR A 470 18.66 19.92 -10.83
N SER A 471 18.87 21.19 -11.13
CA SER A 471 19.98 21.68 -11.94
C SER A 471 21.20 22.06 -11.10
N ARG A 472 21.07 22.09 -9.77
CA ARG A 472 22.17 22.40 -8.85
C ARG A 472 23.20 21.28 -8.83
N ARG A 473 24.43 21.66 -8.48
CA ARG A 473 25.52 20.75 -8.16
C ARG A 473 25.98 21.00 -6.73
N TYR A 474 26.44 19.95 -6.07
CA TYR A 474 26.78 19.98 -4.65
C TYR A 474 28.26 19.66 -4.42
N ASP A 475 28.86 20.34 -3.44
CA ASP A 475 30.22 20.10 -2.96
C ASP A 475 30.25 18.98 -1.91
N VAL A 476 29.19 18.89 -1.10
CA VAL A 476 29.01 17.85 -0.09
C VAL A 476 27.60 17.31 -0.16
N ALA A 477 27.47 15.99 -0.18
CA ALA A 477 26.18 15.31 -0.09
C ALA A 477 26.16 14.36 1.12
N VAL A 478 25.35 14.69 2.12
CA VAL A 478 25.14 13.88 3.32
C VAL A 478 23.85 13.07 3.14
N MET A 479 24.02 11.77 2.99
CA MET A 479 22.93 10.80 2.85
C MET A 479 22.61 10.21 4.23
N ALA A 480 21.88 10.97 5.05
CA ALA A 480 21.42 10.57 6.38
C ALA A 480 20.12 9.73 6.31
N VAL A 481 20.09 8.79 5.37
CA VAL A 481 19.01 7.81 5.22
C VAL A 481 19.27 6.59 6.14
N PRO A 482 18.21 5.91 6.63
CA PRO A 482 18.40 4.72 7.46
C PRO A 482 19.03 3.56 6.69
N ASP A 483 19.42 2.49 7.40
CA ASP A 483 19.95 1.26 6.80
C ASP A 483 19.00 0.72 5.69
N PRO A 484 19.52 0.05 4.65
CA PRO A 484 18.75 -0.51 3.53
C PRO A 484 17.94 -1.76 3.94
N SER A 485 17.12 -1.59 4.97
CA SER A 485 16.24 -2.55 5.62
C SER A 485 14.93 -2.79 4.87
N SER A 486 14.62 -1.89 3.94
CA SER A 486 13.41 -1.86 3.14
C SER A 486 13.73 -1.64 1.67
N LEU A 487 12.81 -2.06 0.80
CA LEU A 487 12.94 -1.83 -0.63
C LEU A 487 12.88 -0.33 -0.96
N GLN A 488 12.08 0.44 -0.21
CA GLN A 488 11.96 1.90 -0.34
C GLN A 488 13.27 2.62 0.00
N ILE A 489 13.99 2.20 1.04
CA ILE A 489 15.24 2.84 1.46
C ILE A 489 16.42 2.34 0.61
N ASN A 490 16.44 1.05 0.26
CA ASN A 490 17.52 0.45 -0.53
C ASN A 490 17.77 1.17 -1.86
N ARG A 491 16.76 1.81 -2.46
CA ARG A 491 16.89 2.55 -3.73
C ARG A 491 17.86 3.75 -3.66
N TYR A 492 18.27 4.20 -2.47
CA TYR A 492 19.34 5.20 -2.25
C TYR A 492 20.74 4.57 -2.23
N TYR A 493 20.82 3.25 -2.14
CA TYR A 493 22.06 2.48 -2.05
C TYR A 493 22.39 1.75 -3.37
N THR A 494 21.59 1.97 -4.43
CA THR A 494 21.76 1.25 -5.70
C THR A 494 22.74 1.94 -6.64
N ASP A 495 23.35 1.16 -7.52
CA ASP A 495 24.22 1.61 -8.61
C ASP A 495 23.60 2.74 -9.44
N GLY A 496 22.31 2.61 -9.77
CA GLY A 496 21.58 3.62 -10.54
C GLY A 496 21.42 4.95 -9.81
N PHE A 497 21.17 4.91 -8.49
CA PHE A 497 21.09 6.13 -7.68
C PHE A 497 22.45 6.78 -7.48
N ILE A 498 23.48 6.00 -7.15
CA ILE A 498 24.84 6.54 -6.93
C ILE A 498 25.38 7.18 -8.21
N LYS A 499 25.13 6.57 -9.38
CA LYS A 499 25.42 7.18 -10.68
C LYS A 499 24.71 8.53 -10.85
N LEU A 500 23.40 8.57 -10.58
CA LEU A 500 22.60 9.79 -10.69
C LEU A 500 23.10 10.89 -9.74
N LEU A 501 23.44 10.53 -8.50
CA LEU A 501 24.01 11.45 -7.52
C LEU A 501 25.34 12.01 -8.03
N LYS A 502 26.24 11.16 -8.54
CA LYS A 502 27.54 11.55 -9.10
C LYS A 502 27.43 12.61 -10.19
N GLU A 503 26.42 12.52 -11.05
CA GLU A 503 26.16 13.51 -12.11
C GLU A 503 25.82 14.91 -11.57
N LYS A 504 25.36 15.01 -10.31
CA LYS A 504 24.98 16.25 -9.61
C LYS A 504 26.01 16.72 -8.59
N LEU A 505 27.22 16.20 -8.64
CA LEU A 505 28.32 16.65 -7.79
C LEU A 505 29.25 17.59 -8.54
N ASN A 506 29.93 18.47 -7.79
CA ASN A 506 31.08 19.24 -8.27
C ASN A 506 32.36 18.38 -8.24
N ASP A 507 33.42 18.86 -8.90
CA ASP A 507 34.72 18.21 -8.85
C ASP A 507 35.29 18.24 -7.43
N GLY A 508 35.82 17.10 -6.97
CA GLY A 508 36.31 16.97 -5.59
C GLY A 508 35.23 16.89 -4.53
N ALA A 509 33.95 16.84 -4.91
CA ALA A 509 32.85 16.72 -3.96
C ALA A 509 32.93 15.44 -3.11
N VAL A 510 32.35 15.49 -1.92
CA VAL A 510 32.38 14.42 -0.93
C VAL A 510 30.96 13.93 -0.67
N VAL A 511 30.76 12.62 -0.75
CA VAL A 511 29.49 11.97 -0.40
C VAL A 511 29.69 11.14 0.86
N LEU A 512 28.74 11.19 1.78
CA LEU A 512 28.75 10.37 3.00
C LEU A 512 27.43 9.60 3.16
N PHE A 513 27.54 8.31 3.44
CA PHE A 513 26.45 7.43 3.85
C PHE A 513 26.75 6.83 5.22
N GLY A 514 25.74 6.64 6.07
CA GLY A 514 25.90 5.95 7.37
C GLY A 514 25.14 4.63 7.42
N LEU A 515 25.81 3.53 7.74
CA LEU A 515 25.17 2.25 8.09
C LEU A 515 25.21 2.06 9.61
N SER A 516 24.33 1.23 10.16
CA SER A 516 24.40 0.87 11.59
C SER A 516 25.82 0.46 11.99
N PRO A 517 26.29 0.72 13.20
CA PRO A 517 27.68 0.50 13.54
C PRO A 517 28.00 -1.00 13.52
N THR A 518 29.20 -1.36 13.07
CA THR A 518 29.70 -2.74 13.14
C THR A 518 30.09 -3.12 14.57
N GLY A 519 30.39 -2.15 15.43
CA GLY A 519 30.78 -2.37 16.82
C GLY A 519 32.17 -3.04 16.92
N ASN A 520 32.27 -4.08 17.75
CA ASN A 520 33.53 -4.82 18.01
C ASN A 520 33.62 -6.15 17.24
N TYR A 521 32.57 -6.56 16.53
CA TYR A 521 32.52 -7.84 15.81
C TYR A 521 31.81 -7.69 14.47
N ILE A 522 32.53 -7.98 13.39
CA ILE A 522 31.99 -7.92 12.03
C ILE A 522 31.28 -9.23 11.72
N THR A 523 29.95 -9.26 11.84
CA THR A 523 29.17 -10.44 11.42
C THR A 523 29.26 -10.62 9.90
N PRO A 524 29.14 -11.87 9.38
CA PRO A 524 29.13 -12.12 7.94
C PRO A 524 28.05 -11.34 7.20
N GLU A 525 26.86 -11.22 7.79
CA GLU A 525 25.74 -10.45 7.23
C GLU A 525 26.06 -8.95 7.18
N LYS A 526 26.66 -8.41 8.26
CA LYS A 526 27.07 -7.01 8.31
C LYS A 526 28.16 -6.70 7.28
N ALA A 527 29.15 -7.58 7.15
CA ALA A 527 30.19 -7.47 6.13
C ALA A 527 29.60 -7.46 4.72
N ARG A 528 28.59 -8.30 4.43
CA ARG A 528 27.91 -8.31 3.12
C ARG A 528 27.11 -7.03 2.86
N ILE A 529 26.44 -6.47 3.86
CA ILE A 529 25.74 -5.17 3.73
C ILE A 529 26.77 -4.07 3.44
N GLY A 530 27.84 -3.98 4.23
CA GLY A 530 28.92 -3.00 4.02
C GLY A 530 29.60 -3.14 2.65
N ALA A 531 29.86 -4.37 2.22
CA ALA A 531 30.44 -4.70 0.92
C ALA A 531 29.59 -4.18 -0.24
N THR A 532 28.26 -4.35 -0.17
CA THR A 532 27.37 -3.85 -1.23
C THR A 532 27.45 -2.34 -1.40
N LEU A 533 27.51 -1.57 -0.31
CA LEU A 533 27.67 -0.12 -0.37
C LEU A 533 29.08 0.26 -0.86
N TYR A 534 30.11 -0.36 -0.29
CA TYR A 534 31.51 -0.12 -0.65
C TYR A 534 31.76 -0.30 -2.16
N HIS A 535 31.40 -1.46 -2.72
CA HIS A 535 31.64 -1.74 -4.14
C HIS A 535 30.76 -0.90 -5.06
N THR A 536 29.53 -0.56 -4.63
CA THR A 536 28.66 0.32 -5.42
C THR A 536 29.21 1.76 -5.46
N LEU A 537 29.74 2.28 -4.35
CA LEU A 537 30.45 3.58 -4.33
C LEU A 537 31.75 3.52 -5.13
N LYS A 538 32.58 2.49 -4.93
CA LYS A 538 33.87 2.31 -5.60
C LYS A 538 33.77 2.24 -7.12
N LYS A 539 32.62 1.81 -7.64
CA LYS A 539 32.33 1.82 -9.08
C LYS A 539 32.23 3.23 -9.68
N HIS A 540 31.83 4.23 -8.90
CA HIS A 540 31.59 5.62 -9.37
C HIS A 540 32.56 6.65 -8.80
N PHE A 541 33.33 6.29 -7.78
CA PHE A 541 34.29 7.17 -7.10
C PHE A 541 35.67 6.54 -6.99
N LYS A 542 36.72 7.34 -7.17
CA LYS A 542 38.12 6.86 -7.08
C LYS A 542 38.47 6.41 -5.66
N GLN A 543 38.03 7.15 -4.64
CA GLN A 543 38.33 6.88 -3.25
C GLN A 543 37.05 6.56 -2.47
N VAL A 544 37.15 5.58 -1.58
CA VAL A 544 36.13 5.26 -0.58
C VAL A 544 36.83 5.05 0.75
N LEU A 545 36.49 5.88 1.73
CA LEU A 545 36.99 5.85 3.10
C LEU A 545 35.86 5.40 4.02
N ILE A 546 36.19 4.60 5.04
CA ILE A 546 35.23 4.18 6.06
C ILE A 546 35.70 4.72 7.42
N LEU A 547 34.83 5.46 8.11
CA LEU A 547 35.06 6.00 9.44
C LEU A 547 34.05 5.38 10.41
N PRO A 548 34.48 4.62 11.43
CA PRO A 548 33.58 4.06 12.43
C PRO A 548 33.25 5.09 13.53
N GLY A 549 32.00 5.13 13.96
CA GLY A 549 31.47 6.01 15.01
C GLY A 549 30.20 5.41 15.64
N GLU A 550 29.22 6.25 15.95
CA GLU A 550 27.84 5.79 16.24
C GLU A 550 27.23 5.07 15.03
N ARG A 551 27.79 5.31 13.84
CA ARG A 551 27.52 4.59 12.59
C ARG A 551 28.83 4.28 11.87
N ASP A 552 28.79 3.34 10.94
CA ASP A 552 29.89 3.16 10.00
C ASP A 552 29.66 4.11 8.81
N TYR A 553 30.49 5.15 8.72
CA TYR A 553 30.38 6.20 7.72
C TYR A 553 31.23 5.86 6.49
N TYR A 554 30.56 5.73 5.34
CA TYR A 554 31.19 5.47 4.04
C TYR A 554 31.28 6.79 3.27
N LEU A 555 32.49 7.33 3.19
CA LEU A 555 32.81 8.54 2.47
C LEU A 555 33.33 8.19 1.09
N ALA A 556 32.88 8.90 0.05
CA ALA A 556 33.33 8.68 -1.32
C ALA A 556 33.63 10.01 -2.03
N SER A 557 34.75 10.05 -2.75
CA SER A 557 35.17 11.22 -3.54
C SER A 557 36.10 10.81 -4.68
N ASP A 558 36.26 11.70 -5.67
CA ASP A 558 37.37 11.62 -6.64
C ASP A 558 38.61 12.39 -6.19
N GLY A 559 38.47 13.22 -5.14
CA GLY A 559 39.57 13.85 -4.44
C GLY A 559 40.19 12.95 -3.38
N GLU A 560 41.12 13.50 -2.62
CA GLU A 560 41.75 12.83 -1.49
C GLU A 560 40.85 12.86 -0.25
N LEU A 561 40.73 11.72 0.41
CA LEU A 561 40.04 11.57 1.70
C LEU A 561 41.06 11.21 2.78
N SER A 562 40.95 11.84 3.95
CA SER A 562 41.82 11.59 5.10
C SER A 562 41.06 10.93 6.25
N PRO A 563 41.59 9.86 6.87
CA PRO A 563 41.01 9.27 8.07
C PRO A 563 41.26 10.12 9.34
N ARG A 564 42.15 11.11 9.27
CA ARG A 564 42.61 11.93 10.41
C ARG A 564 41.65 13.09 10.68
N ILE A 565 40.44 12.79 11.16
CA ILE A 565 39.37 13.78 11.38
C ILE A 565 39.73 14.79 12.47
N GLY A 566 40.34 14.36 13.57
CA GLY A 566 40.77 15.24 14.67
C GLY A 566 41.76 16.31 14.18
N GLU A 567 42.74 15.90 13.37
CA GLU A 567 43.66 16.84 12.71
C GLU A 567 42.94 17.79 11.74
N LEU A 568 41.99 17.28 10.95
CA LEU A 568 41.21 18.12 10.04
C LEU A 568 40.34 19.14 10.80
N ALA A 569 39.73 18.74 11.92
CA ALA A 569 38.94 19.61 12.76
C ALA A 569 39.78 20.74 13.36
N ALA A 570 40.99 20.43 13.86
CA ALA A 570 41.93 21.43 14.37
C ALA A 570 42.36 22.42 13.28
N LYS A 571 42.66 21.94 12.07
CA LYS A 571 43.05 22.78 10.93
C LYS A 571 41.89 23.65 10.42
N GLY A 572 40.68 23.10 10.39
CA GLY A 572 39.47 23.76 9.91
C GLY A 572 38.90 24.79 10.90
N GLY A 573 39.33 24.78 12.16
CA GLY A 573 38.85 25.70 13.19
C GLY A 573 37.36 25.51 13.56
N VAL A 574 36.81 24.33 13.29
CA VAL A 574 35.40 24.00 13.56
C VAL A 574 35.23 23.67 15.03
N LYS A 575 34.26 24.31 15.69
CA LYS A 575 33.95 24.08 17.11
C LYS A 575 32.90 22.97 17.25
N GLY A 576 33.38 21.73 17.29
CA GLY A 576 32.59 20.56 17.68
C GLY A 576 32.81 20.21 19.16
N SER A 577 31.76 19.75 19.84
CA SER A 577 31.85 19.24 21.21
C SER A 577 32.43 17.81 21.23
N TYR A 578 32.15 17.01 20.20
CA TYR A 578 32.63 15.65 20.02
C TYR A 578 33.68 15.57 18.91
N VAL A 579 33.39 16.09 17.70
CA VAL A 579 34.34 16.06 16.59
C VAL A 579 35.33 17.21 16.73
N ASN A 580 36.39 16.98 17.50
CA ASN A 580 37.51 17.90 17.71
C ASN A 580 38.82 17.13 17.96
N SER A 581 39.95 17.82 17.97
CA SER A 581 41.26 17.18 18.17
C SER A 581 41.49 16.57 19.54
N ASP A 582 40.72 16.96 20.55
CA ASP A 582 40.91 16.51 21.93
C ASP A 582 40.19 15.18 22.20
N TYR A 583 39.07 14.95 21.53
CA TYR A 583 38.26 13.75 21.67
C TYR A 583 38.57 12.69 20.60
N MET A 584 38.93 13.11 19.39
CA MET A 584 39.11 12.20 18.26
C MET A 584 40.46 11.48 18.31
N ASP A 585 40.42 10.15 18.43
CA ASP A 585 41.60 9.28 18.24
C ASP A 585 41.72 8.85 16.77
N ASP A 586 42.44 9.67 16.01
CA ASP A 586 42.67 9.47 14.58
C ASP A 586 43.37 8.14 14.25
N ALA A 587 44.23 7.62 15.14
CA ALA A 587 44.91 6.34 14.90
C ALA A 587 43.96 5.15 15.06
N SER A 588 43.09 5.19 16.09
CA SER A 588 42.08 4.17 16.31
C SER A 588 41.02 4.17 15.20
N LEU A 589 40.57 5.35 14.76
CA LEU A 589 39.61 5.50 13.65
C LEU A 589 40.15 4.92 12.35
N GLU A 590 41.41 5.22 12.02
CA GLU A 590 42.07 4.69 10.82
C GLU A 590 42.21 3.17 10.87
N ALA A 591 42.64 2.62 12.02
CA ALA A 591 42.82 1.18 12.20
C ALA A 591 41.50 0.41 12.07
N ARG A 592 40.46 0.85 12.79
CA ARG A 592 39.12 0.23 12.75
C ARG A 592 38.45 0.39 11.39
N GLY A 593 38.54 1.58 10.79
CA GLY A 593 38.03 1.85 9.45
C GLY A 593 38.67 0.94 8.40
N SER A 594 39.98 0.71 8.50
CA SER A 594 40.72 -0.20 7.63
C SER A 594 40.33 -1.68 7.81
N GLU A 595 39.95 -2.09 9.02
CA GLU A 595 39.41 -3.43 9.27
C GLU A 595 38.06 -3.64 8.58
N ILE A 596 37.11 -2.70 8.78
CA ILE A 596 35.78 -2.75 8.14
C ILE A 596 35.93 -2.72 6.62
N ARG A 597 36.83 -1.88 6.10
CA ARG A 597 37.12 -1.81 4.67
C ARG A 597 37.65 -3.12 4.11
N ARG A 598 38.59 -3.78 4.78
CA ARG A 598 39.12 -5.09 4.34
C ARG A 598 38.03 -6.16 4.31
N ALA A 599 37.12 -6.17 5.29
CA ALA A 599 35.99 -7.09 5.31
C ALA A 599 35.02 -6.82 4.14
N ALA A 600 34.78 -5.55 3.81
CA ALA A 600 33.95 -5.17 2.68
C ALA A 600 34.59 -5.52 1.32
N GLU A 601 35.89 -5.26 1.15
CA GLU A 601 36.65 -5.54 -0.09
C GLU A 601 36.71 -7.02 -0.45
N ALA A 602 36.66 -7.90 0.54
CA ALA A 602 36.72 -9.35 0.33
C ALA A 602 35.46 -9.93 -0.37
N LEU A 603 34.38 -9.15 -0.49
CA LEU A 603 33.06 -9.62 -0.94
C LEU A 603 32.56 -8.79 -2.14
N PRO A 604 32.79 -9.21 -3.40
CA PRO A 604 32.47 -8.42 -4.59
C PRO A 604 30.95 -8.40 -4.90
N LEU A 605 30.20 -7.68 -4.07
CA LEU A 605 28.75 -7.59 -4.11
C LEU A 605 28.32 -6.20 -4.61
N LEU A 606 27.38 -6.15 -5.56
CA LEU A 606 26.81 -4.90 -6.07
C LEU A 606 25.32 -4.81 -5.76
N ASN A 607 24.84 -3.61 -5.46
CA ASN A 607 23.42 -3.35 -5.26
C ASN A 607 22.81 -2.67 -6.49
N THR A 608 21.67 -3.17 -6.96
CA THR A 608 20.98 -2.63 -8.15
C THR A 608 19.47 -2.61 -7.95
N ASP A 609 18.75 -1.77 -8.70
CA ASP A 609 17.28 -1.71 -8.64
C ASP A 609 16.61 -3.04 -9.09
N ASN A 610 17.32 -3.88 -9.86
CA ASN A 610 16.86 -5.20 -10.30
C ASN A 610 17.09 -6.30 -9.27
N LYS A 611 18.02 -6.09 -8.34
CA LYS A 611 18.48 -7.06 -7.34
C LYS A 611 18.86 -6.33 -6.06
N PRO A 612 17.88 -5.98 -5.21
CA PRO A 612 18.06 -5.23 -3.96
C PRO A 612 18.61 -6.13 -2.85
N LEU A 613 19.82 -6.65 -3.05
CA LEU A 613 20.44 -7.65 -2.18
C LEU A 613 20.64 -7.23 -0.71
N PRO A 614 20.93 -5.94 -0.37
CA PRO A 614 21.10 -5.52 1.01
C PRO A 614 19.87 -5.77 1.89
N VAL A 615 18.66 -5.68 1.31
CA VAL A 615 17.40 -5.94 2.03
C VAL A 615 17.34 -7.37 2.54
N PHE A 616 17.84 -8.32 1.74
CA PHE A 616 17.93 -9.73 2.13
C PHE A 616 18.93 -9.92 3.27
N TYR A 617 20.13 -9.33 3.17
CA TYR A 617 21.14 -9.47 4.22
C TYR A 617 20.75 -8.77 5.52
N HIS A 618 20.07 -7.62 5.44
CA HIS A 618 19.50 -6.97 6.62
C HIS A 618 18.45 -7.86 7.30
N SER A 619 17.57 -8.48 6.49
CA SER A 619 16.59 -9.43 7.01
C SER A 619 17.24 -10.67 7.62
N LEU A 620 18.29 -11.20 6.99
CA LEU A 620 19.05 -12.33 7.51
C LEU A 620 19.77 -11.95 8.81
N GLN A 621 20.38 -10.77 8.88
CA GLN A 621 21.03 -10.24 10.08
C GLN A 621 20.03 -10.19 11.23
N PHE A 622 18.84 -9.63 10.99
CA PHE A 622 17.77 -9.58 11.98
C PHE A 622 17.39 -10.98 12.46
N ILE A 623 17.24 -11.94 11.56
CA ILE A 623 16.95 -13.34 11.92
C ILE A 623 18.09 -13.94 12.76
N THR A 624 19.34 -13.76 12.36
CA THR A 624 20.51 -14.34 13.06
C THR A 624 20.72 -13.73 14.44
N LEU A 625 20.41 -12.45 14.63
CA LEU A 625 20.50 -11.78 15.94
C LEU A 625 19.59 -12.44 16.98
N TYR A 626 18.42 -12.95 16.58
CA TYR A 626 17.44 -13.54 17.49
C TYR A 626 17.40 -15.06 17.51
N ALA A 627 17.59 -15.71 16.35
CA ALA A 627 17.50 -17.16 16.20
C ALA A 627 18.87 -17.86 16.25
N GLY A 628 19.96 -17.10 16.38
CA GLY A 628 21.33 -17.62 16.27
C GLY A 628 21.54 -18.32 14.93
N ASN A 629 22.18 -19.51 14.97
CA ASN A 629 22.43 -20.35 13.79
C ASN A 629 21.24 -21.24 13.39
N HIS A 630 20.01 -20.94 13.82
CA HIS A 630 18.81 -21.72 13.49
C HIS A 630 17.83 -20.98 12.54
N PRO A 631 18.26 -20.58 11.32
CA PRO A 631 17.39 -19.88 10.38
C PRO A 631 16.21 -20.75 9.90
N TRP A 632 16.27 -22.07 10.11
CA TRP A 632 15.20 -23.02 9.79
C TRP A 632 13.87 -22.71 10.48
N ILE A 633 13.88 -22.00 11.63
CA ILE A 633 12.66 -21.55 12.32
C ILE A 633 11.81 -20.65 11.41
N MET A 634 12.44 -19.88 10.53
CA MET A 634 11.75 -19.05 9.52
C MET A 634 11.36 -19.84 8.26
N ALA A 635 12.01 -21.00 8.02
CA ALA A 635 11.66 -21.89 6.91
C ALA A 635 10.46 -22.79 7.22
N LEU A 636 10.21 -23.10 8.50
CA LEU A 636 9.11 -23.98 8.92
C LEU A 636 7.72 -23.45 8.47
N PRO A 637 7.37 -22.17 8.63
CA PRO A 637 6.09 -21.67 8.12
C PRO A 637 6.00 -21.72 6.58
N LEU A 638 7.11 -21.54 5.86
CA LEU A 638 7.14 -21.70 4.40
C LEU A 638 6.83 -23.14 3.98
N LEU A 639 7.38 -24.12 4.70
CA LEU A 639 7.06 -25.53 4.47
C LEU A 639 5.58 -25.84 4.76
N LEU A 640 5.00 -25.25 5.82
CA LEU A 640 3.58 -25.39 6.11
C LEU A 640 2.68 -24.82 5.01
N LEU A 641 3.09 -23.74 4.36
CA LEU A 641 2.37 -23.16 3.22
C LEU A 641 2.40 -24.07 1.98
N LEU A 642 3.38 -24.97 1.84
CA LEU A 642 3.44 -25.94 0.75
C LEU A 642 2.54 -27.17 0.98
N VAL A 643 2.22 -27.52 2.22
CA VAL A 643 1.40 -28.71 2.54
C VAL A 643 0.06 -28.73 1.79
N PRO A 644 -0.73 -27.63 1.73
CA PRO A 644 -1.98 -27.63 0.99
C PRO A 644 -1.83 -28.03 -0.48
N LEU A 645 -0.73 -27.67 -1.15
CA LEU A 645 -0.53 -27.96 -2.57
C LEU A 645 -0.62 -29.46 -2.87
N PHE A 646 -0.13 -30.31 -1.96
CA PHE A 646 -0.14 -31.77 -2.10
C PHE A 646 -1.47 -32.42 -1.72
N LEU A 647 -2.34 -31.70 -1.01
CA LEU A 647 -3.66 -32.17 -0.60
C LEU A 647 -4.77 -31.79 -1.59
N LEU A 648 -4.47 -30.89 -2.52
CA LEU A 648 -5.43 -30.35 -3.48
C LEU A 648 -5.55 -31.23 -4.74
N ASN A 649 -6.74 -31.23 -5.34
CA ASN A 649 -6.91 -31.82 -6.67
C ASN A 649 -6.15 -30.96 -7.72
N PRO A 650 -5.86 -31.49 -8.92
CA PRO A 650 -5.10 -30.79 -9.96
C PRO A 650 -5.60 -29.40 -10.34
N VAL A 651 -6.91 -29.22 -10.37
CA VAL A 651 -7.54 -27.95 -10.76
C VAL A 651 -7.36 -26.92 -9.65
N SER A 652 -7.56 -27.33 -8.40
CA SER A 652 -7.32 -26.48 -7.23
C SER A 652 -5.83 -26.23 -6.99
N ALA A 653 -4.94 -27.19 -7.26
CA ALA A 653 -3.49 -26.98 -7.25
C ALA A 653 -3.07 -25.99 -8.35
N GLY A 654 -3.74 -26.02 -9.50
CA GLY A 654 -3.58 -24.98 -10.52
C GLY A 654 -3.97 -23.60 -10.02
N MET A 655 -5.11 -23.50 -9.31
CA MET A 655 -5.51 -22.25 -8.67
C MET A 655 -4.53 -21.78 -7.60
N TYR A 656 -3.92 -22.70 -6.84
CA TYR A 656 -2.85 -22.37 -5.89
C TYR A 656 -1.68 -21.68 -6.60
N VAL A 657 -1.21 -22.21 -7.73
CA VAL A 657 -0.13 -21.56 -8.51
C VAL A 657 -0.59 -20.25 -9.12
N THR A 658 -1.85 -20.13 -9.53
CA THR A 658 -2.44 -18.86 -9.98
C THR A 658 -2.40 -17.81 -8.87
N GLY A 659 -2.86 -18.14 -7.66
CA GLY A 659 -2.80 -17.24 -6.50
C GLY A 659 -1.36 -16.84 -6.16
N PHE A 660 -0.44 -17.80 -6.15
CA PHE A 660 1.00 -17.54 -5.99
C PHE A 660 1.51 -16.54 -7.03
N THR A 661 1.10 -16.71 -8.28
CA THR A 661 1.51 -15.83 -9.39
C THR A 661 0.90 -14.44 -9.27
N ALA A 662 -0.37 -14.35 -8.87
CA ALA A 662 -1.11 -13.11 -8.67
C ALA A 662 -0.46 -12.25 -7.59
N SER A 663 -0.19 -12.83 -6.41
CA SER A 663 0.44 -12.09 -5.32
C SER A 663 1.92 -11.79 -5.58
N ALA A 664 2.66 -12.71 -6.22
CA ALA A 664 4.04 -12.44 -6.64
C ALA A 664 4.11 -11.25 -7.62
N ALA A 665 3.21 -11.23 -8.61
CA ALA A 665 3.08 -10.12 -9.54
C ALA A 665 2.75 -8.80 -8.83
N GLU A 666 1.78 -8.83 -7.90
CA GLU A 666 1.38 -7.67 -7.12
C GLU A 666 2.55 -7.11 -6.27
N ILE A 667 3.31 -7.96 -5.58
CA ILE A 667 4.48 -7.54 -4.79
C ILE A 667 5.60 -7.00 -5.68
N MET A 668 5.88 -7.64 -6.82
CA MET A 668 6.83 -7.09 -7.78
C MET A 668 6.37 -5.71 -8.27
N LEU A 669 5.08 -5.51 -8.56
CA LEU A 669 4.57 -4.21 -9.00
C LEU A 669 4.63 -3.14 -7.91
N ILE A 670 4.31 -3.50 -6.66
CA ILE A 670 4.50 -2.63 -5.50
C ILE A 670 5.95 -2.13 -5.44
N PHE A 671 6.93 -3.01 -5.65
CA PHE A 671 8.34 -2.62 -5.65
C PHE A 671 8.71 -1.73 -6.83
N TRP A 672 8.23 -2.06 -8.04
CA TRP A 672 8.44 -1.19 -9.20
C TRP A 672 7.87 0.21 -8.95
N PHE A 673 6.68 0.29 -8.36
CA PHE A 673 6.03 1.54 -8.00
C PHE A 673 6.87 2.34 -7.00
N GLN A 674 7.44 1.70 -5.98
CA GLN A 674 8.36 2.33 -5.01
C GLN A 674 9.61 2.91 -5.68
N ILE A 675 10.21 2.21 -6.65
CA ILE A 675 11.39 2.69 -7.38
C ILE A 675 11.07 4.00 -8.10
N VAL A 676 9.92 4.06 -8.79
CA VAL A 676 9.55 5.20 -9.65
C VAL A 676 8.97 6.37 -8.86
N PHE A 677 8.08 6.12 -7.89
CA PHE A 677 7.35 7.17 -7.17
C PHE A 677 7.93 7.50 -5.79
N GLY A 678 8.67 6.58 -5.18
CA GLY A 678 9.33 6.78 -3.89
C GLY A 678 8.43 6.73 -2.64
N ASN A 679 7.12 6.76 -2.80
CA ASN A 679 6.16 6.54 -1.72
C ASN A 679 5.19 5.40 -2.08
N LEU A 680 5.09 4.39 -1.22
CA LEU A 680 4.10 3.32 -1.31
C LEU A 680 2.90 3.54 -0.39
N TYR A 681 3.10 4.19 0.75
CA TYR A 681 2.19 4.13 1.89
C TYR A 681 0.80 4.70 1.56
N SER A 682 0.72 5.73 0.71
CA SER A 682 -0.54 6.28 0.19
C SER A 682 -1.11 5.52 -1.00
N ALA A 683 -0.28 4.88 -1.81
CA ALA A 683 -0.72 4.17 -3.03
C ALA A 683 -1.17 2.73 -2.75
N LEU A 684 -0.75 2.13 -1.63
CA LEU A 684 -0.99 0.72 -1.31
C LEU A 684 -2.48 0.36 -1.38
N GLY A 685 -3.34 1.15 -0.73
CA GLY A 685 -4.78 0.90 -0.75
C GLY A 685 -5.40 1.07 -2.13
N LEU A 686 -4.87 1.96 -2.99
CA LEU A 686 -5.30 2.09 -4.38
C LEU A 686 -4.83 0.91 -5.25
N ILE A 687 -3.58 0.44 -5.06
CA ILE A 687 -3.04 -0.72 -5.78
C ILE A 687 -3.90 -1.96 -5.46
N PHE A 688 -4.13 -2.24 -4.18
CA PHE A 688 -5.03 -3.31 -3.75
C PHE A 688 -6.45 -3.13 -4.30
N ALA A 689 -6.99 -1.91 -4.27
CA ALA A 689 -8.32 -1.64 -4.79
C ALA A 689 -8.42 -1.96 -6.29
N LEU A 690 -7.47 -1.49 -7.10
CA LEU A 690 -7.43 -1.73 -8.55
C LEU A 690 -7.21 -3.22 -8.86
N PHE A 691 -6.37 -3.91 -8.10
CA PHE A 691 -6.15 -5.34 -8.24
C PHE A 691 -7.45 -6.13 -7.94
N MET A 692 -8.14 -5.82 -6.84
CA MET A 692 -9.45 -6.40 -6.50
C MET A 692 -10.52 -6.08 -7.55
N GLY A 693 -10.52 -4.86 -8.10
CA GLY A 693 -11.36 -4.49 -9.23
C GLY A 693 -11.10 -5.34 -10.47
N GLY A 694 -9.82 -5.63 -10.75
CA GLY A 694 -9.40 -6.56 -11.81
C GLY A 694 -9.93 -7.98 -11.59
N LEU A 695 -9.82 -8.53 -10.37
CA LEU A 695 -10.38 -9.84 -10.02
C LEU A 695 -11.92 -9.88 -10.24
N ALA A 696 -12.62 -8.83 -9.82
CA ALA A 696 -14.07 -8.71 -10.00
C ALA A 696 -14.44 -8.72 -11.48
N LEU A 697 -13.80 -7.89 -12.30
CA LEU A 697 -14.04 -7.81 -13.75
C LEU A 697 -13.68 -9.12 -14.45
N GLY A 698 -12.57 -9.74 -14.08
CA GLY A 698 -12.12 -11.02 -14.62
C GLY A 698 -13.12 -12.15 -14.39
N SER A 699 -13.68 -12.21 -13.18
CA SER A 699 -14.71 -13.21 -12.83
C SER A 699 -16.02 -13.02 -13.61
N VAL A 700 -16.44 -11.76 -13.80
CA VAL A 700 -17.63 -11.43 -14.60
C VAL A 700 -17.40 -11.75 -16.08
N ALA A 701 -16.20 -11.49 -16.61
CA ALA A 701 -15.82 -11.82 -17.98
C ALA A 701 -15.83 -13.34 -18.20
N ALA A 702 -15.23 -14.12 -17.30
CA ALA A 702 -15.23 -15.58 -17.38
C ALA A 702 -16.64 -16.18 -17.37
N ARG A 703 -17.55 -15.64 -16.54
CA ARG A 703 -18.95 -16.09 -16.54
C ARG A 703 -19.64 -15.94 -17.89
N ARG A 704 -19.25 -14.94 -18.69
CA ARG A 704 -19.82 -14.70 -20.03
C ARG A 704 -19.11 -15.49 -21.13
N MET A 705 -17.79 -15.63 -21.03
CA MET A 705 -16.93 -16.15 -22.10
C MET A 705 -16.59 -17.64 -21.95
N ASP A 706 -16.58 -18.16 -20.72
CA ASP A 706 -16.18 -19.54 -20.42
C ASP A 706 -17.20 -20.29 -19.54
N PRO A 707 -18.43 -20.51 -20.02
CA PRO A 707 -19.48 -21.16 -19.24
C PRO A 707 -19.20 -22.64 -18.93
N SER A 708 -18.22 -23.26 -19.61
CA SER A 708 -17.85 -24.67 -19.47
C SER A 708 -16.46 -24.90 -18.84
N GLY A 709 -15.72 -23.85 -18.49
CA GLY A 709 -14.34 -23.96 -17.99
C GLY A 709 -13.33 -24.41 -19.07
N ALA A 710 -13.65 -24.29 -20.35
CA ALA A 710 -12.79 -24.72 -21.45
C ALA A 710 -11.49 -23.88 -21.54
N HIS A 711 -11.55 -22.60 -21.16
CA HIS A 711 -10.47 -21.63 -21.31
C HIS A 711 -9.47 -21.63 -20.14
N LEU A 712 -9.58 -22.55 -19.19
CA LEU A 712 -8.64 -22.68 -18.06
C LEU A 712 -7.17 -22.75 -18.52
N LEU A 713 -6.84 -23.62 -19.49
CA LEU A 713 -5.46 -23.79 -19.96
C LEU A 713 -4.94 -22.56 -20.73
N PRO A 714 -5.68 -22.04 -21.75
CA PRO A 714 -5.29 -20.80 -22.42
C PRO A 714 -5.09 -19.61 -21.48
N ALA A 715 -5.96 -19.43 -20.47
CA ALA A 715 -5.84 -18.35 -19.51
C ALA A 715 -4.58 -18.51 -18.62
N GLN A 716 -4.22 -19.75 -18.23
CA GLN A 716 -2.98 -20.00 -17.48
C GLN A 716 -1.72 -19.71 -18.32
N LEU A 717 -1.75 -20.08 -19.60
CA LEU A 717 -0.66 -19.78 -20.56
C LEU A 717 -0.49 -18.27 -20.74
N LEU A 718 -1.62 -17.56 -20.88
CA LEU A 718 -1.61 -16.10 -21.02
C LEU A 718 -1.07 -15.42 -19.75
N LEU A 719 -1.43 -15.93 -18.56
CA LEU A 719 -0.88 -15.43 -17.30
C LEU A 719 0.64 -15.59 -17.25
N ALA A 720 1.17 -16.77 -17.60
CA ALA A 720 2.61 -16.99 -17.70
C ALA A 720 3.28 -16.02 -18.69
N GLY A 721 2.65 -15.81 -19.86
CA GLY A 721 3.12 -14.88 -20.87
C GLY A 721 3.19 -13.43 -20.38
N VAL A 722 2.18 -12.96 -19.63
CA VAL A 722 2.18 -11.62 -19.02
C VAL A 722 3.33 -11.47 -18.01
N ILE A 723 3.59 -12.48 -17.17
CA ILE A 723 4.68 -12.44 -16.19
C ILE A 723 6.05 -12.34 -16.88
N LEU A 724 6.24 -13.01 -18.01
CA LEU A 724 7.50 -12.91 -18.78
C LEU A 724 7.79 -11.50 -19.31
N LEU A 725 6.81 -10.59 -19.34
CA LEU A 725 6.99 -9.19 -19.73
C LEU A 725 7.48 -8.30 -18.58
N PHE A 726 7.46 -8.75 -17.32
CA PHE A 726 7.87 -7.95 -16.16
C PHE A 726 9.32 -7.42 -16.23
N PRO A 727 10.32 -8.16 -16.77
CA PRO A 727 11.67 -7.61 -16.94
C PRO A 727 11.72 -6.40 -17.89
N LEU A 728 10.81 -6.30 -18.86
CA LEU A 728 10.69 -5.13 -19.72
C LEU A 728 10.20 -3.91 -18.93
N LEU A 729 9.22 -4.10 -18.05
CA LEU A 729 8.72 -3.05 -17.16
C LEU A 729 9.85 -2.46 -16.29
N TRP A 730 10.74 -3.30 -15.78
CA TRP A 730 11.88 -2.83 -14.98
C TRP A 730 12.89 -1.99 -15.76
N ARG A 731 13.09 -2.26 -17.05
CA ARG A 731 13.94 -1.41 -17.88
C ARG A 731 13.38 0.02 -18.01
N LEU A 732 12.07 0.18 -17.92
CA LEU A 732 11.40 1.48 -17.99
C LEU A 732 11.51 2.29 -16.69
N SER A 733 11.84 1.68 -15.54
CA SER A 733 11.96 2.41 -14.27
C SER A 733 13.15 3.37 -14.22
N GLY A 734 14.16 3.14 -15.06
CA GLY A 734 15.33 4.03 -15.19
C GLY A 734 15.08 5.27 -16.04
N LEU A 735 13.93 5.36 -16.73
CA LEU A 735 13.59 6.50 -17.57
C LEU A 735 12.92 7.62 -16.76
N PRO A 736 13.09 8.90 -17.15
CA PRO A 736 12.45 10.04 -16.52
C PRO A 736 10.94 10.11 -16.87
N LEU A 737 10.18 9.11 -16.46
CA LEU A 737 8.75 9.06 -16.72
C LEU A 737 8.04 10.12 -15.90
N SER A 738 7.17 10.90 -16.55
CA SER A 738 6.19 11.71 -15.83
C SER A 738 5.26 10.81 -15.01
N GLY A 739 4.65 11.35 -13.96
CA GLY A 739 3.74 10.57 -13.11
C GLY A 739 2.62 9.89 -13.91
N ALA A 740 2.04 10.56 -14.91
CA ALA A 740 1.03 9.96 -15.79
C ALA A 740 1.59 8.82 -16.63
N ALA A 741 2.75 9.03 -17.26
CA ALA A 741 3.36 8.01 -18.11
C ALA A 741 3.70 6.76 -17.30
N ALA A 742 4.20 6.93 -16.06
CA ALA A 742 4.46 5.83 -15.15
C ALA A 742 3.17 5.06 -14.80
N TRP A 743 2.06 5.74 -14.52
CA TRP A 743 0.76 5.08 -14.28
C TRP A 743 0.22 4.35 -15.52
N LEU A 744 0.34 4.93 -16.72
CA LEU A 744 -0.09 4.29 -17.97
C LEU A 744 0.69 3.02 -18.27
N VAL A 745 1.98 3.00 -17.95
CA VAL A 745 2.83 1.80 -18.06
C VAL A 745 2.50 0.80 -16.96
N PHE A 746 2.21 1.26 -15.74
CA PHE A 746 1.94 0.41 -14.57
C PHE A 746 0.61 -0.36 -14.65
N LEU A 747 -0.48 0.31 -15.06
CA LEU A 747 -1.84 -0.22 -15.00
C LEU A 747 -2.04 -1.54 -15.77
N PRO A 748 -1.54 -1.72 -17.01
CA PRO A 748 -1.69 -3.00 -17.72
C PRO A 748 -1.03 -4.18 -17.01
N PHE A 749 0.13 -3.95 -16.37
CA PHE A 749 0.83 -5.00 -15.63
C PHE A 749 0.13 -5.32 -14.30
N LEU A 750 -0.57 -4.36 -13.69
CA LEU A 750 -1.40 -4.61 -12.51
C LEU A 750 -2.70 -5.32 -12.87
N LEU A 751 -3.43 -4.81 -13.86
CA LEU A 751 -4.75 -5.31 -14.23
C LEU A 751 -4.68 -6.65 -14.98
N GLY A 752 -3.62 -6.92 -15.75
CA GLY A 752 -3.46 -8.17 -16.51
C GLY A 752 -3.51 -9.42 -15.63
N PRO A 753 -2.57 -9.62 -14.69
CA PRO A 753 -2.60 -10.73 -13.75
C PRO A 753 -3.88 -10.78 -12.91
N ALA A 754 -4.42 -9.63 -12.48
CA ALA A 754 -5.66 -9.57 -11.72
C ALA A 754 -6.87 -10.08 -12.52
N LEU A 755 -7.07 -9.57 -13.75
CA LEU A 755 -8.16 -10.01 -14.63
C LEU A 755 -8.07 -11.50 -14.93
N LEU A 756 -6.87 -12.00 -15.22
CA LEU A 756 -6.64 -13.41 -15.51
C LEU A 756 -6.86 -14.31 -14.29
N THR A 757 -6.48 -13.86 -13.10
CA THR A 757 -6.72 -14.60 -11.85
C THR A 757 -8.20 -14.71 -11.55
N GLY A 758 -8.96 -13.62 -11.67
CA GLY A 758 -10.42 -13.65 -11.53
C GLY A 758 -11.10 -14.54 -12.58
N PHE A 759 -10.57 -14.56 -13.80
CA PHE A 759 -11.05 -15.43 -14.88
C PHE A 759 -10.78 -16.92 -14.58
N LEU A 760 -9.56 -17.22 -14.12
CA LEU A 760 -9.09 -18.56 -13.75
C LEU A 760 -9.85 -19.11 -12.56
N TYR A 761 -10.18 -18.28 -11.55
CA TYR A 761 -11.02 -18.68 -10.42
C TYR A 761 -12.37 -19.27 -10.88
N VAL A 762 -13.05 -18.58 -11.81
CA VAL A 762 -14.34 -19.05 -12.34
C VAL A 762 -14.16 -20.31 -13.18
N SER A 763 -13.17 -20.32 -14.07
CA SER A 763 -12.89 -21.46 -14.96
C SER A 763 -12.52 -22.73 -14.19
N ALA A 764 -11.71 -22.58 -13.13
CA ALA A 764 -11.29 -23.66 -12.24
C ALA A 764 -12.48 -24.19 -11.42
N THR A 765 -13.31 -23.29 -10.88
CA THR A 765 -14.50 -23.67 -10.11
C THR A 765 -15.49 -24.45 -10.96
N LEU A 766 -15.71 -24.05 -12.22
CA LEU A 766 -16.59 -24.77 -13.15
C LEU A 766 -16.07 -26.18 -13.50
N ARG A 767 -14.74 -26.36 -13.59
CA ARG A 767 -14.13 -27.67 -13.86
C ARG A 767 -14.14 -28.64 -12.68
N CYS A 768 -14.27 -28.17 -11.44
CA CYS A 768 -14.29 -29.02 -10.25
C CYS A 768 -15.59 -29.84 -10.04
N GLY A 769 -16.68 -29.60 -10.79
CA GLY A 769 -17.87 -30.47 -10.81
C GLY A 769 -19.07 -30.04 -9.94
N SER A 770 -20.06 -30.93 -9.82
CA SER A 770 -21.51 -30.65 -9.60
C SER A 770 -21.93 -29.99 -8.27
N GLN A 771 -21.07 -29.89 -7.27
CA GLN A 771 -21.34 -29.12 -6.04
C GLN A 771 -20.64 -27.76 -6.10
N ALA A 772 -21.22 -26.83 -6.88
CA ALA A 772 -20.67 -25.49 -7.10
C ALA A 772 -20.26 -24.75 -5.80
N PRO A 773 -21.02 -24.81 -4.68
CA PRO A 773 -20.61 -24.13 -3.45
C PRO A 773 -19.36 -24.72 -2.79
N HIS A 774 -19.23 -26.05 -2.77
CA HIS A 774 -18.08 -26.72 -2.21
C HIS A 774 -16.82 -26.47 -3.05
N ALA A 775 -16.96 -26.59 -4.38
CA ALA A 775 -15.89 -26.32 -5.33
C ALA A 775 -15.38 -24.87 -5.21
N ALA A 776 -16.28 -23.88 -5.15
CA ALA A 776 -15.94 -22.47 -5.01
C ALA A 776 -15.14 -22.19 -3.72
N SER A 777 -15.56 -22.75 -2.58
CA SER A 777 -14.81 -22.63 -1.32
C SER A 777 -13.42 -23.27 -1.38
N VAL A 778 -13.29 -24.44 -2.01
CA VAL A 778 -12.00 -25.15 -2.16
C VAL A 778 -11.04 -24.40 -3.07
N VAL A 779 -11.54 -23.90 -4.21
CA VAL A 779 -10.75 -23.14 -5.19
C VAL A 779 -10.33 -21.78 -4.60
N TYR A 780 -11.22 -21.10 -3.86
CA TYR A 780 -10.87 -19.84 -3.17
C TYR A 780 -9.84 -20.06 -2.05
N ALA A 781 -9.96 -21.11 -1.26
CA ALA A 781 -8.94 -21.44 -0.25
C ALA A 781 -7.57 -21.73 -0.89
N ALA A 782 -7.54 -22.44 -2.02
CA ALA A 782 -6.32 -22.72 -2.76
C ALA A 782 -5.66 -21.43 -3.30
N ASP A 783 -6.47 -20.51 -3.86
CA ASP A 783 -6.02 -19.18 -4.30
C ASP A 783 -5.34 -18.40 -3.17
N LEU A 784 -5.98 -18.35 -1.99
CA LEU A 784 -5.45 -17.63 -0.82
C LEU A 784 -4.17 -18.27 -0.28
N TRP A 785 -4.08 -19.60 -0.21
CA TRP A 785 -2.87 -20.28 0.26
C TRP A 785 -1.70 -20.13 -0.72
N GLY A 786 -1.98 -20.20 -2.02
CA GLY A 786 -1.01 -19.89 -3.05
C GLY A 786 -0.50 -18.47 -2.95
N SER A 787 -1.43 -17.52 -2.80
CA SER A 787 -1.13 -16.11 -2.66
C SER A 787 -0.29 -15.81 -1.42
N ALA A 788 -0.55 -16.50 -0.30
CA ALA A 788 0.26 -16.40 0.92
C ALA A 788 1.72 -16.81 0.68
N LEU A 789 1.95 -17.93 -0.01
CA LEU A 789 3.30 -18.37 -0.36
C LEU A 789 3.96 -17.40 -1.35
N GLY A 790 3.23 -16.93 -2.36
CA GLY A 790 3.72 -16.00 -3.36
C GLY A 790 4.16 -14.68 -2.75
N ALA A 791 3.42 -14.16 -1.77
CA ALA A 791 3.76 -12.93 -1.07
C ALA A 791 5.10 -13.06 -0.31
N ILE A 792 5.27 -14.08 0.54
CA ILE A 792 6.52 -14.22 1.32
C ILE A 792 7.70 -14.56 0.42
N LEU A 793 7.54 -15.53 -0.49
CA LEU A 793 8.66 -16.01 -1.28
C LEU A 793 9.18 -14.92 -2.23
N THR A 794 8.28 -14.08 -2.75
CA THR A 794 8.67 -12.94 -3.59
C THR A 794 9.41 -11.89 -2.80
N THR A 795 8.90 -11.48 -1.64
CA THR A 795 9.52 -10.46 -0.79
C THR A 795 10.88 -10.89 -0.24
N PHE A 796 11.04 -12.17 0.13
CA PHE A 796 12.25 -12.63 0.80
C PHE A 796 13.31 -13.20 -0.14
N ILE A 797 12.92 -13.97 -1.16
CA ILE A 797 13.86 -14.76 -1.98
C ILE A 797 13.85 -14.34 -3.44
N LEU A 798 12.70 -14.45 -4.12
CA LEU A 798 12.68 -14.30 -5.58
C LEU A 798 13.23 -12.94 -5.98
N LEU A 799 12.69 -11.86 -5.40
CA LEU A 799 13.07 -10.51 -5.80
C LEU A 799 14.47 -10.10 -5.29
N PRO A 800 14.81 -10.19 -3.98
CA PRO A 800 16.12 -9.72 -3.50
C PRO A 800 17.30 -10.58 -3.96
N VAL A 801 17.11 -11.90 -4.07
CA VAL A 801 18.20 -12.86 -4.34
C VAL A 801 18.25 -13.25 -5.82
N ALA A 802 17.13 -13.69 -6.40
CA ALA A 802 17.10 -14.11 -7.80
C ALA A 802 17.04 -12.90 -8.76
N GLY A 803 16.48 -11.78 -8.30
CA GLY A 803 16.24 -10.59 -9.11
C GLY A 803 15.01 -10.73 -10.01
N VAL A 804 14.58 -9.63 -10.60
CA VAL A 804 13.32 -9.52 -11.36
C VAL A 804 13.24 -10.54 -12.50
N THR A 805 14.31 -10.71 -13.28
CA THR A 805 14.33 -11.59 -14.45
C THR A 805 14.18 -13.06 -14.09
N HIS A 806 14.99 -13.57 -13.15
CA HIS A 806 14.90 -14.96 -12.73
C HIS A 806 13.60 -15.24 -11.96
N SER A 807 13.08 -14.25 -11.22
CA SER A 807 11.76 -14.35 -10.59
C SER A 807 10.67 -14.57 -11.62
N ALA A 808 10.60 -13.71 -12.64
CA ALA A 808 9.61 -13.82 -13.71
C ALA A 808 9.69 -15.17 -14.44
N LEU A 809 10.89 -15.64 -14.75
CA LEU A 809 11.12 -16.96 -15.36
C LEU A 809 10.65 -18.10 -14.46
N THR A 810 10.96 -18.05 -13.16
CA THR A 810 10.57 -19.07 -12.19
C THR A 810 9.05 -19.13 -12.03
N ILE A 811 8.39 -17.99 -11.88
CA ILE A 811 6.93 -17.88 -11.76
C ILE A 811 6.26 -18.39 -13.05
N ALA A 812 6.76 -18.00 -14.22
CA ALA A 812 6.23 -18.49 -15.50
C ALA A 812 6.42 -20.01 -15.67
N ALA A 813 7.56 -20.55 -15.24
CA ALA A 813 7.83 -21.99 -15.28
C ALA A 813 6.88 -22.78 -14.37
N LEU A 814 6.55 -22.27 -13.18
CA LEU A 814 5.56 -22.88 -12.29
C LEU A 814 4.17 -22.96 -12.94
N ASN A 815 3.75 -21.90 -13.63
CA ASN A 815 2.51 -21.91 -14.43
C ASN A 815 2.56 -22.96 -15.56
N GLY A 816 3.70 -23.06 -16.26
CA GLY A 816 3.95 -24.08 -17.27
C GLY A 816 3.84 -25.51 -16.73
N ALA A 817 4.39 -25.77 -15.54
CA ALA A 817 4.30 -27.08 -14.88
C ALA A 817 2.86 -27.48 -14.56
N VAL A 818 2.03 -26.54 -14.11
CA VAL A 818 0.59 -26.76 -13.89
C VAL A 818 -0.13 -27.10 -15.18
N ILE A 819 0.17 -26.41 -16.27
CA ILE A 819 -0.43 -26.68 -17.58
C ILE A 819 -0.12 -28.12 -18.02
N LEU A 820 1.13 -28.55 -17.89
CA LEU A 820 1.53 -29.93 -18.18
C LEU A 820 0.75 -30.93 -17.31
N LEU A 821 0.64 -30.66 -16.01
CA LEU A 821 -0.11 -31.52 -15.07
C LEU A 821 -1.60 -31.64 -15.45
N LEU A 822 -2.24 -30.54 -15.83
CA LEU A 822 -3.64 -30.50 -16.27
C LEU A 822 -3.84 -31.24 -17.60
N ILE A 823 -2.88 -31.18 -18.53
CA ILE A 823 -2.93 -31.91 -19.81
C ILE A 823 -2.79 -33.41 -19.59
N LEU A 824 -1.79 -33.83 -18.79
CA LEU A 824 -1.48 -35.24 -18.56
C LEU A 824 -2.62 -36.00 -17.89
N ARG A 825 -3.36 -35.35 -16.98
CA ARG A 825 -4.52 -35.95 -16.32
C ARG A 825 -5.81 -35.95 -17.14
N LYS A 826 -5.91 -35.18 -18.22
CA LYS A 826 -7.06 -35.24 -19.15
C LYS A 826 -7.09 -36.54 -19.98
N LYS A 827 -5.97 -37.29 -20.01
CA LYS A 827 -5.81 -38.55 -20.75
C LYS A 827 -6.07 -39.83 -19.91
N ARG A 828 -6.41 -39.70 -18.63
CA ARG A 828 -6.90 -40.79 -17.76
C ARG A 828 -8.34 -40.51 -17.39
#